data_AF-A0A4U6VDG7-F1
#
_entry.id   AF-A0A4U6VDG7-F1
#
_cell.length_a   1.000
_cell.length_b   1.000
_cell.length_c   1.000
_cell.angle_alpha   90.00
_cell.angle_beta   90.00
_cell.angle_gamma   90.00
#
_symmetry.space_group_name_H-M   'P 1'
#
loop_
_entity.id
_entity.type
_entity.pdbx_description
1 polymer ?
#
loop_
_entity_poly.entity_id
_entity_poly.type
_entity_poly.pdbx_seq_one_letter_code
_entity_poly.pdbx_strand_id
1 'polypeptide(L)'
;MMGRDDIPVVVGGDDGISDSGTIHPNVGGYFPLIDQGMATFGGCRYRQAIPLEGGGRLDVNTNFGIRRGFLPQGHRRYIPLQQPTVQQVMIDTISAGPTTVILIGAHTNFAIFLMTNPHLKRNVEHMYIMGGGVRSKNPTGCCPKNATTSCTPEQCGDHGNLFTSYSTNPNAEFNIFGDPFAAYQVFHSGIPITLVPLDATNTIPINEKFFYEFKRHQSTYEAQYCFKSLKIARDTWFNDQFYTSYFMWDSFTSGVAISSMRNDKKGEFGNDFAELEYMNITVITSNKPYDVHDGSNPLFDGRTNPKFGLQKGGVHSGHVQTGIKDSFCHVKGSNKGRCEDGYTKEVSGPEAAHIRVATKAKLNVDKNSPLDREFFKSFLEALNVQENSGRFDFKAQFPFYGEILYRPNFKHKNIGRPVIVDMDMSPGDLISLIYLLKAPIEAIDVKGILVSGNGWANVASIDIIYDILHMMGRDDIPVGHGNTTALGTPSYGCDYVSIIPQGSGGLIDSDTLYGLARSLPRSPRRYTAENSVKHGAPRNTDHPELRQPLAFEVWHSIKEQLDPSEKITILTNGPLTNLANIVLSDRDASSLIEKVYVVGGHIRDENDSKGNVFTVPSNRYAEFNMFLDPLAAKTILESSLDIALIPLSSQRRAASFPSILEALMHADHTPESSFVHHLLLLLHDLQLKHRLYRHMDMFLGEVLGAVYLVEGLNIKPSLQLKPISIVTNSTASTDGQIVLDKQTAGSVKVLVDFSTEQYYSRLANSLGNKEQSAVIGSFEEQIAVWSRPPQKSGT
;
A
#
# COMPACT_ATOMS: atom_id res chain seq x y z
N MET A 1 -6.17 -19.57 -9.67
CA MET A 1 -5.22 -20.70 -9.80
C MET A 1 -5.89 -22.03 -9.49
N MET A 2 -6.41 -22.25 -8.28
CA MET A 2 -7.00 -23.54 -7.86
C MET A 2 -8.50 -23.73 -8.17
N GLY A 3 -9.14 -22.79 -8.88
CA GLY A 3 -10.57 -22.89 -9.22
C GLY A 3 -11.52 -22.80 -8.02
N ARG A 4 -11.12 -22.07 -6.97
CA ARG A 4 -11.88 -21.87 -5.72
C ARG A 4 -12.51 -20.49 -5.61
N ASP A 5 -13.15 -20.07 -6.70
CA ASP A 5 -13.88 -18.79 -6.74
C ASP A 5 -15.15 -18.81 -5.86
N ASP A 6 -15.49 -19.96 -5.28
CA ASP A 6 -16.52 -20.14 -4.25
C ASP A 6 -16.11 -19.58 -2.88
N ILE A 7 -14.81 -19.45 -2.59
CA ILE A 7 -14.34 -18.96 -1.30
C ILE A 7 -14.45 -17.42 -1.26
N PRO A 8 -15.25 -16.83 -0.36
CA PRO A 8 -15.35 -15.38 -0.24
C PRO A 8 -14.00 -14.78 0.17
N VAL A 9 -13.60 -13.71 -0.51
CA VAL A 9 -12.42 -12.91 -0.14
C VAL A 9 -12.88 -11.48 0.01
N VAL A 10 -12.67 -10.92 1.19
CA VAL A 10 -13.23 -9.64 1.61
C VAL A 10 -12.20 -8.84 2.39
N VAL A 11 -12.39 -7.54 2.38
CA VAL A 11 -11.64 -6.58 3.19
C VAL A 11 -12.63 -5.91 4.15
N GLY A 12 -12.15 -5.16 5.13
CA GLY A 12 -12.97 -4.48 6.15
C GLY A 12 -14.17 -3.71 5.59
N GLY A 13 -15.14 -3.36 6.44
CA GLY A 13 -16.23 -2.46 6.06
C GLY A 13 -15.94 -1.01 6.44
N ASP A 14 -16.77 -0.08 5.95
CA ASP A 14 -16.52 1.36 6.08
C ASP A 14 -17.34 2.06 7.18
N ASP A 15 -18.05 1.30 8.02
CA ASP A 15 -18.53 1.84 9.29
C ASP A 15 -17.36 1.98 10.28
N GLY A 16 -17.64 2.42 11.51
CA GLY A 16 -16.62 2.71 12.49
C GLY A 16 -16.98 2.36 13.92
N ILE A 17 -16.15 2.85 14.84
CA ILE A 17 -16.37 2.77 16.28
C ILE A 17 -16.63 4.19 16.79
N SER A 18 -17.77 4.38 17.46
CA SER A 18 -18.16 5.68 18.01
C SER A 18 -17.22 6.11 19.14
N ASP A 19 -17.31 7.38 19.54
CA ASP A 19 -16.58 7.87 20.70
C ASP A 19 -16.98 7.19 22.02
N SER A 20 -18.21 6.67 22.13
CA SER A 20 -18.61 5.87 23.29
C SER A 20 -18.08 4.43 23.24
N GLY A 21 -17.37 4.04 22.17
CA GLY A 21 -16.92 2.66 21.96
C GLY A 21 -18.01 1.73 21.40
N THR A 22 -19.10 2.29 20.85
CA THR A 22 -20.11 1.49 20.16
C THR A 22 -19.56 1.04 18.81
N ILE A 23 -19.51 -0.27 18.61
CA ILE A 23 -19.04 -0.87 17.37
C ILE A 23 -20.22 -0.99 16.41
N HIS A 24 -20.13 -0.36 15.24
CA HIS A 24 -21.18 -0.42 14.23
C HIS A 24 -21.07 -1.70 13.37
N PRO A 25 -22.18 -2.19 12.77
CA PRO A 25 -22.24 -3.53 12.17
C PRO A 25 -21.21 -3.80 11.06
N ASN A 26 -20.93 -2.81 10.21
CA ASN A 26 -20.01 -2.97 9.07
C ASN A 26 -18.64 -2.36 9.33
N VAL A 27 -18.15 -2.38 10.57
CA VAL A 27 -16.83 -1.82 10.87
C VAL A 27 -15.72 -2.65 10.20
N GLY A 28 -14.73 -1.96 9.64
CA GLY A 28 -13.52 -2.57 9.11
C GLY A 28 -12.38 -2.52 10.10
N GLY A 29 -11.60 -3.60 10.18
CA GLY A 29 -10.34 -3.62 10.91
C GLY A 29 -9.20 -2.97 10.14
N TYR A 30 -9.41 -1.75 9.62
CA TYR A 30 -8.38 -0.99 8.91
C TYR A 30 -7.30 -0.44 9.87
N PHE A 31 -7.69 -0.14 11.10
CA PHE A 31 -6.83 0.37 12.17
C PHE A 31 -6.99 -0.49 13.42
N PRO A 32 -5.99 -0.48 14.33
CA PRO A 32 -6.16 -1.07 15.64
C PRO A 32 -7.36 -0.45 16.38
N LEU A 33 -8.02 -1.22 17.22
CA LEU A 33 -9.21 -0.79 17.99
C LEU A 33 -9.02 0.51 18.78
N ILE A 34 -7.78 0.81 19.20
CA ILE A 34 -7.44 2.04 19.91
C ILE A 34 -7.51 3.29 19.04
N ASP A 35 -7.15 3.18 17.76
CA ASP A 35 -7.13 4.29 16.79
C ASP A 35 -8.43 4.33 15.95
N GLN A 36 -9.22 3.26 15.97
CA GLN A 36 -10.44 3.15 15.18
C GLN A 36 -11.51 4.17 15.63
N GLY A 37 -11.98 4.97 14.66
CA GLY A 37 -13.05 5.94 14.81
C GLY A 37 -14.21 5.69 13.85
N MET A 38 -15.02 6.73 13.59
CA MET A 38 -16.15 6.70 12.65
C MET A 38 -15.75 6.83 11.16
N ALA A 39 -14.45 6.91 10.88
CA ALA A 39 -13.91 7.08 9.54
C ALA A 39 -12.83 6.02 9.27
N THR A 40 -12.48 5.89 7.99
CA THR A 40 -11.46 4.95 7.50
C THR A 40 -10.11 5.63 7.27
N PHE A 41 -9.89 6.83 7.78
CA PHE A 41 -8.58 7.50 7.90
C PHE A 41 -8.23 7.65 9.39
N GLY A 42 -6.95 7.76 9.72
CA GLY A 42 -6.50 7.83 11.10
C GLY A 42 -5.02 7.52 11.25
N GLY A 43 -4.48 7.83 12.44
CA GLY A 43 -3.08 7.63 12.77
C GLY A 43 -2.62 6.19 12.56
N CYS A 44 -1.32 5.99 12.45
CA CYS A 44 -0.76 4.68 12.13
C CYS A 44 0.19 4.13 13.21
N ARG A 45 0.02 4.54 14.47
CA ARG A 45 0.80 4.16 15.67
C ARG A 45 1.56 2.84 15.57
N TYR A 46 0.86 1.70 15.67
CA TYR A 46 1.48 0.36 15.59
C TYR A 46 1.90 -0.01 14.17
N ARG A 47 1.13 0.49 13.19
CA ARG A 47 1.32 0.27 11.77
C ARG A 47 2.64 0.89 11.24
N GLN A 48 3.24 1.86 11.94
CA GLN A 48 4.59 2.40 11.68
C GLN A 48 5.70 1.35 11.80
N ALA A 49 5.48 0.28 12.59
CA ALA A 49 6.49 -0.75 12.76
C ALA A 49 6.71 -1.58 11.47
N ILE A 50 5.79 -1.52 10.51
CA ILE A 50 5.96 -2.17 9.21
C ILE A 50 6.40 -1.11 8.20
N PRO A 51 7.63 -1.19 7.65
CA PRO A 51 8.11 -0.25 6.65
C PRO A 51 7.17 -0.16 5.45
N LEU A 52 7.05 1.02 4.83
CA LEU A 52 6.30 1.17 3.58
C LEU A 52 7.07 0.61 2.38
N GLU A 53 8.40 0.80 2.37
CA GLU A 53 9.33 0.36 1.32
C GLU A 53 10.48 -0.47 1.93
N GLY A 54 11.29 -1.14 1.10
CA GLY A 54 12.53 -1.79 1.53
C GLY A 54 12.31 -3.05 2.38
N GLY A 55 11.77 -4.11 1.76
CA GLY A 55 11.31 -5.33 2.43
C GLY A 55 9.98 -5.16 3.17
N GLY A 56 9.30 -4.02 2.95
CA GLY A 56 8.08 -3.59 3.63
C GLY A 56 6.79 -3.90 2.87
N ARG A 57 5.74 -3.10 3.12
CA ARG A 57 4.41 -3.29 2.51
C ARG A 57 4.43 -3.29 0.99
N LEU A 58 5.17 -2.37 0.37
CA LEU A 58 5.23 -2.26 -1.09
C LEU A 58 5.71 -3.56 -1.74
N ASP A 59 6.82 -4.10 -1.26
CA ASP A 59 7.44 -5.32 -1.78
C ASP A 59 6.57 -6.55 -1.52
N VAL A 60 5.93 -6.62 -0.35
CA VAL A 60 5.03 -7.73 0.01
C VAL A 60 3.72 -7.67 -0.79
N ASN A 61 3.11 -6.49 -0.95
CA ASN A 61 1.83 -6.31 -1.66
C ASN A 61 1.94 -6.65 -3.15
N THR A 62 3.06 -6.29 -3.76
CA THR A 62 3.37 -6.63 -5.16
C THR A 62 3.95 -8.04 -5.29
N ASN A 63 4.39 -8.64 -4.17
CA ASN A 63 5.23 -9.83 -4.13
C ASN A 63 6.41 -9.68 -5.10
N PHE A 64 7.11 -8.55 -4.98
CA PHE A 64 8.23 -8.17 -5.86
C PHE A 64 7.88 -8.26 -7.36
N GLY A 65 6.62 -8.00 -7.72
CA GLY A 65 6.10 -8.12 -9.10
C GLY A 65 5.74 -9.52 -9.58
N ILE A 66 6.11 -10.57 -8.83
CA ILE A 66 5.90 -11.96 -9.24
C ILE A 66 4.42 -12.26 -9.34
N ARG A 67 3.60 -11.69 -8.43
CA ARG A 67 2.13 -11.80 -8.48
C ARG A 67 1.62 -11.49 -9.89
N ARG A 68 2.09 -10.40 -10.47
CA ARG A 68 1.67 -9.93 -11.79
C ARG A 68 2.34 -10.69 -12.94
N GLY A 69 3.53 -11.24 -12.77
CA GLY A 69 4.14 -12.09 -13.80
C GLY A 69 3.59 -13.52 -13.86
N PHE A 70 3.03 -14.01 -12.76
CA PHE A 70 2.76 -15.44 -12.59
C PHE A 70 1.29 -15.79 -12.39
N LEU A 71 0.57 -15.04 -11.53
CA LEU A 71 -0.80 -15.44 -11.17
C LEU A 71 -1.78 -15.15 -12.31
N PRO A 72 -2.74 -16.08 -12.55
CA PRO A 72 -3.82 -15.81 -13.49
C PRO A 72 -4.76 -14.73 -12.98
N GLN A 73 -5.36 -14.00 -13.92
CA GLN A 73 -6.40 -13.04 -13.64
C GLN A 73 -7.76 -13.73 -13.81
N GLY A 74 -8.40 -14.10 -12.69
CA GLY A 74 -9.75 -14.71 -12.69
C GLY A 74 -10.87 -13.72 -13.03
N HIS A 75 -12.13 -14.14 -12.97
CA HIS A 75 -13.28 -13.25 -13.26
C HIS A 75 -13.70 -12.37 -12.07
N ARG A 76 -13.28 -12.71 -10.84
CA ARG A 76 -13.60 -11.92 -9.65
C ARG A 76 -12.97 -10.53 -9.74
N ARG A 77 -13.79 -9.48 -9.63
CA ARG A 77 -13.36 -8.07 -9.64
C ARG A 77 -13.84 -7.33 -8.39
N TYR A 78 -13.02 -6.38 -7.95
CA TYR A 78 -13.46 -5.37 -6.98
C TYR A 78 -14.43 -4.41 -7.66
N ILE A 79 -15.46 -3.99 -6.94
CA ILE A 79 -16.51 -3.06 -7.35
C ILE A 79 -16.97 -2.34 -6.08
N PRO A 80 -16.69 -1.03 -5.93
CA PRO A 80 -17.00 -0.27 -4.72
C PRO A 80 -18.42 -0.55 -4.20
N LEU A 81 -18.55 -0.71 -2.88
CA LEU A 81 -19.81 -0.97 -2.17
C LEU A 81 -20.54 -2.29 -2.49
N GLN A 82 -19.98 -3.18 -3.31
CA GLN A 82 -20.62 -4.46 -3.66
C GLN A 82 -19.99 -5.68 -2.98
N GLN A 83 -18.79 -5.57 -2.42
CA GLN A 83 -18.17 -6.68 -1.69
C GLN A 83 -18.86 -6.83 -0.32
N PRO A 84 -19.10 -8.07 0.14
CA PRO A 84 -19.50 -8.27 1.52
C PRO A 84 -18.38 -7.80 2.44
N THR A 85 -18.76 -7.30 3.62
CA THR A 85 -17.78 -6.88 4.63
C THR A 85 -17.18 -8.11 5.31
N VAL A 86 -15.99 -7.94 5.88
CA VAL A 86 -15.37 -9.00 6.71
C VAL A 86 -16.27 -9.46 7.85
N GLN A 87 -17.03 -8.54 8.47
CA GLN A 87 -17.98 -8.88 9.54
C GLN A 87 -19.14 -9.72 9.01
N GLN A 88 -19.71 -9.37 7.86
CA GLN A 88 -20.78 -10.14 7.23
C GLN A 88 -20.33 -11.58 6.92
N VAL A 89 -19.16 -11.75 6.31
CA VAL A 89 -18.64 -13.09 5.98
C VAL A 89 -18.41 -13.94 7.22
N MET A 90 -17.87 -13.36 8.30
CA MET A 90 -17.67 -14.09 9.56
C MET A 90 -19.00 -14.48 10.21
N ILE A 91 -19.99 -13.58 10.24
CA ILE A 91 -21.33 -13.86 10.78
C ILE A 91 -21.98 -14.99 9.99
N ASP A 92 -22.02 -14.89 8.66
CA ASP A 92 -22.66 -15.90 7.81
C ASP A 92 -21.98 -17.27 7.97
N THR A 93 -20.65 -17.30 7.96
CA THR A 93 -19.88 -18.54 8.08
C THR A 93 -20.06 -19.20 9.45
N ILE A 94 -19.87 -18.43 10.52
CA ILE A 94 -19.86 -18.97 11.89
C ILE A 94 -21.29 -19.28 12.37
N SER A 95 -22.30 -18.55 11.90
CA SER A 95 -23.70 -18.87 12.22
C SER A 95 -24.19 -20.14 11.51
N ALA A 96 -23.63 -20.49 10.36
CA ALA A 96 -24.00 -21.68 9.60
C ALA A 96 -23.62 -23.01 10.29
N GLY A 97 -22.59 -23.01 11.16
CA GLY A 97 -22.22 -24.20 11.90
C GLY A 97 -20.87 -24.11 12.60
N PRO A 98 -20.45 -25.22 13.23
CA PRO A 98 -19.15 -25.32 13.88
C PRO A 98 -18.01 -24.94 12.93
N THR A 99 -17.16 -24.01 13.37
CA THR A 99 -16.13 -23.38 12.55
C THR A 99 -14.79 -23.40 13.27
N THR A 100 -13.74 -23.81 12.58
CA THR A 100 -12.35 -23.59 13.02
C THR A 100 -11.83 -22.30 12.39
N VAL A 101 -11.16 -21.47 13.18
CA VAL A 101 -10.60 -20.20 12.73
C VAL A 101 -9.07 -20.26 12.75
N ILE A 102 -8.44 -19.80 11.67
CA ILE A 102 -6.98 -19.67 11.59
C ILE A 102 -6.66 -18.17 11.47
N LEU A 103 -5.96 -17.62 12.45
CA LEU A 103 -5.57 -16.21 12.51
C LEU A 103 -4.05 -16.11 12.26
N ILE A 104 -3.67 -15.54 11.12
CA ILE A 104 -2.27 -15.35 10.69
C ILE A 104 -1.94 -13.87 10.43
N GLY A 105 -2.76 -12.97 10.98
CA GLY A 105 -2.60 -11.53 10.89
C GLY A 105 -3.12 -10.87 12.17
N ALA A 106 -3.14 -9.53 12.19
CA ALA A 106 -3.69 -8.78 13.33
C ALA A 106 -5.14 -9.20 13.66
N HIS A 107 -5.43 -9.31 14.96
CA HIS A 107 -6.67 -9.89 15.46
C HIS A 107 -7.89 -8.97 15.39
N THR A 108 -7.74 -7.74 14.90
CA THR A 108 -8.75 -6.67 14.93
C THR A 108 -10.11 -7.13 14.41
N ASN A 109 -10.18 -7.73 13.21
CA ASN A 109 -11.45 -8.16 12.62
C ASN A 109 -12.16 -9.18 13.51
N PHE A 110 -11.44 -10.18 14.01
CA PHE A 110 -12.03 -11.24 14.81
C PHE A 110 -12.40 -10.77 16.22
N ALA A 111 -11.62 -9.86 16.83
CA ALA A 111 -11.97 -9.23 18.10
C ALA A 111 -13.28 -8.42 17.99
N ILE A 112 -13.42 -7.63 16.93
CA ILE A 112 -14.67 -6.91 16.60
C ILE A 112 -15.84 -7.89 16.52
N PHE A 113 -15.67 -9.01 15.81
CA PHE A 113 -16.70 -10.04 15.70
C PHE A 113 -17.10 -10.60 17.07
N LEU A 114 -16.12 -10.96 17.92
CA LEU A 114 -16.39 -11.48 19.26
C LEU A 114 -17.11 -10.46 20.15
N MET A 115 -16.72 -9.19 20.08
CA MET A 115 -17.32 -8.11 20.87
C MET A 115 -18.75 -7.78 20.45
N THR A 116 -19.07 -7.92 19.16
CA THR A 116 -20.40 -7.60 18.60
C THR A 116 -21.34 -8.80 18.53
N ASN A 117 -20.79 -10.02 18.40
CA ASN A 117 -21.55 -11.27 18.25
C ASN A 117 -21.15 -12.32 19.29
N PRO A 118 -21.19 -12.02 20.60
CA PRO A 118 -20.70 -12.93 21.64
C PRO A 118 -21.45 -14.27 21.69
N HIS A 119 -22.72 -14.29 21.24
CA HIS A 119 -23.54 -15.49 21.17
C HIS A 119 -23.07 -16.49 20.09
N LEU A 120 -22.37 -16.02 19.05
CA LEU A 120 -21.82 -16.87 17.97
C LEU A 120 -20.47 -17.49 18.34
N LYS A 121 -19.79 -17.00 19.39
CA LYS A 121 -18.56 -17.57 19.92
C LYS A 121 -18.65 -19.09 20.12
N ARG A 122 -19.81 -19.59 20.56
CA ARG A 122 -20.07 -21.02 20.82
C ARG A 122 -19.95 -21.92 19.58
N ASN A 123 -20.04 -21.34 18.38
CA ASN A 123 -19.89 -22.06 17.13
C ASN A 123 -18.42 -22.11 16.68
N VAL A 124 -17.52 -21.40 17.36
CA VAL A 124 -16.08 -21.49 17.06
C VAL A 124 -15.50 -22.63 17.89
N GLU A 125 -15.13 -23.72 17.21
CA GLU A 125 -14.63 -24.94 17.87
C GLU A 125 -13.21 -24.74 18.40
N HIS A 126 -12.36 -24.10 17.58
CA HIS A 126 -10.94 -23.95 17.88
C HIS A 126 -10.34 -22.77 17.09
N MET A 127 -9.35 -22.10 17.68
CA MET A 127 -8.55 -21.08 17.02
C MET A 127 -7.08 -21.51 16.92
N TYR A 128 -6.51 -21.41 15.73
CA TYR A 128 -5.08 -21.57 15.49
C TYR A 128 -4.49 -20.19 15.18
N ILE A 129 -3.55 -19.73 16.01
CA ILE A 129 -3.06 -18.35 15.97
C ILE A 129 -1.57 -18.36 15.66
N MET A 130 -1.14 -17.67 14.61
CA MET A 130 0.26 -17.29 14.42
C MET A 130 0.49 -15.94 15.08
N GLY A 131 1.40 -15.91 16.06
CA GLY A 131 1.84 -14.66 16.64
C GLY A 131 2.37 -14.83 18.06
N GLY A 132 2.90 -13.74 18.61
CA GLY A 132 3.50 -13.72 19.94
C GLY A 132 4.88 -14.37 20.02
N GLY A 133 5.57 -14.12 21.13
CA GLY A 133 6.80 -14.79 21.54
C GLY A 133 6.78 -14.93 23.05
N VAL A 134 6.50 -16.14 23.55
CA VAL A 134 6.23 -16.37 24.99
C VAL A 134 7.54 -16.57 25.74
N ARG A 135 8.33 -17.55 25.30
CA ARG A 135 9.68 -17.90 25.77
C ARG A 135 10.69 -17.89 24.62
N SER A 136 10.31 -17.28 23.49
CA SER A 136 11.13 -17.12 22.28
C SER A 136 12.51 -16.55 22.61
N LYS A 137 13.53 -17.07 21.94
CA LYS A 137 14.90 -16.57 22.01
C LYS A 137 15.43 -16.38 20.60
N ASN A 138 15.96 -15.19 20.32
CA ASN A 138 16.62 -14.83 19.04
C ASN A 138 15.73 -14.95 17.78
N PRO A 139 14.50 -14.39 17.77
CA PRO A 139 13.56 -14.57 16.67
C PRO A 139 13.97 -14.00 15.32
N THR A 140 14.88 -13.03 15.28
CA THR A 140 15.31 -12.37 14.04
C THR A 140 16.63 -12.90 13.49
N GLY A 141 17.21 -13.95 14.09
CA GLY A 141 18.50 -14.49 13.67
C GLY A 141 19.59 -13.41 13.68
N CYS A 142 20.13 -13.16 14.87
CA CYS A 142 21.26 -12.26 15.18
C CYS A 142 22.12 -11.76 13.99
N CYS A 143 22.27 -10.44 13.86
CA CYS A 143 23.26 -9.85 12.95
C CYS A 143 24.65 -10.47 13.20
N PRO A 144 25.46 -10.69 12.15
CA PRO A 144 26.81 -11.23 12.29
C PRO A 144 27.69 -10.19 12.97
N LYS A 145 28.74 -10.63 13.69
CA LYS A 145 29.65 -9.72 14.43
C LYS A 145 30.31 -8.62 13.58
N ASN A 146 30.31 -8.78 12.25
CA ASN A 146 30.95 -7.88 11.28
C ASN A 146 29.93 -7.24 10.29
N ALA A 147 28.67 -7.07 10.68
CA ALA A 147 27.64 -6.51 9.81
C ALA A 147 27.88 -5.02 9.47
N THR A 148 27.51 -4.61 8.26
CA THR A 148 27.51 -3.21 7.82
C THR A 148 26.43 -2.39 8.53
N THR A 149 26.46 -1.06 8.35
CA THR A 149 25.64 -0.04 9.06
C THR A 149 24.12 -0.24 9.02
N SER A 150 23.58 -1.14 8.21
CA SER A 150 22.13 -1.44 8.15
C SER A 150 21.66 -2.51 9.15
N CYS A 151 22.55 -3.37 9.66
CA CYS A 151 22.21 -4.41 10.65
C CYS A 151 22.88 -4.08 11.97
N THR A 152 22.14 -3.47 12.91
CA THR A 152 22.66 -3.22 14.27
C THR A 152 22.60 -4.51 15.09
N PRO A 153 23.71 -5.03 15.64
CA PRO A 153 23.78 -6.28 16.43
C PRO A 153 22.96 -6.31 17.74
N GLU A 154 22.03 -5.38 17.92
CA GLU A 154 21.28 -5.19 19.15
C GLU A 154 20.10 -6.16 19.28
N GLN A 155 19.69 -6.83 18.20
CA GLN A 155 18.47 -7.66 18.11
C GLN A 155 18.61 -9.10 18.69
N CYS A 156 19.67 -9.35 19.45
CA CYS A 156 19.96 -10.68 20.01
C CYS A 156 19.42 -10.83 21.43
N GLY A 157 18.73 -11.94 21.69
CA GLY A 157 18.23 -12.32 23.01
C GLY A 157 16.84 -11.79 23.34
N ASP A 158 16.11 -11.30 22.35
CA ASP A 158 14.76 -10.74 22.52
C ASP A 158 13.67 -11.77 22.28
N HIS A 159 12.47 -11.50 22.82
CA HIS A 159 11.32 -12.38 22.67
C HIS A 159 10.54 -12.06 21.37
N GLY A 160 10.51 -10.79 20.97
CA GLY A 160 9.73 -10.25 19.86
C GLY A 160 10.50 -10.05 18.55
N ASN A 161 9.79 -9.81 17.44
CA ASN A 161 10.35 -9.65 16.09
C ASN A 161 10.16 -8.25 15.47
N LEU A 162 9.75 -7.23 16.24
CA LEU A 162 9.57 -5.85 15.77
C LEU A 162 10.91 -5.14 15.46
N PHE A 163 11.57 -5.50 14.36
CA PHE A 163 12.90 -5.00 14.01
C PHE A 163 13.01 -3.46 13.86
N THR A 164 11.92 -2.78 13.50
CA THR A 164 11.84 -1.31 13.39
C THR A 164 11.62 -0.59 14.72
N SER A 165 11.14 -1.30 15.74
CA SER A 165 10.71 -0.75 17.03
C SER A 165 11.42 -1.39 18.22
N TYR A 166 12.47 -2.16 17.98
CA TYR A 166 13.21 -2.87 19.02
C TYR A 166 13.71 -1.96 20.17
N SER A 167 14.19 -0.76 19.82
CA SER A 167 14.71 0.22 20.80
C SER A 167 13.65 0.82 21.72
N THR A 168 12.36 0.57 21.43
CA THR A 168 11.20 0.95 22.26
C THR A 168 10.47 -0.25 22.84
N ASN A 169 10.36 -1.36 22.10
CA ASN A 169 9.64 -2.56 22.49
C ASN A 169 10.31 -3.84 21.94
N PRO A 170 11.12 -4.53 22.76
CA PRO A 170 11.83 -5.74 22.34
C PRO A 170 10.99 -7.04 22.48
N ASN A 171 9.81 -6.98 23.07
CA ASN A 171 9.07 -8.18 23.49
C ASN A 171 7.93 -8.57 22.54
N ALA A 172 7.52 -7.65 21.68
CA ALA A 172 6.31 -7.80 20.90
C ALA A 172 6.53 -8.48 19.54
N GLU A 173 5.50 -9.16 19.07
CA GLU A 173 5.45 -9.78 17.74
C GLU A 173 4.48 -9.00 16.84
N PHE A 174 4.77 -8.89 15.55
CA PHE A 174 4.00 -8.08 14.58
C PHE A 174 2.48 -8.25 14.62
N ASN A 175 1.95 -9.49 14.58
CA ASN A 175 0.50 -9.73 14.56
C ASN A 175 -0.17 -9.31 15.87
N ILE A 176 0.49 -9.53 17.02
CA ILE A 176 -0.03 -9.10 18.33
C ILE A 176 0.13 -7.59 18.53
N PHE A 177 1.27 -7.03 18.12
CA PHE A 177 1.55 -5.59 18.20
C PHE A 177 0.67 -4.76 17.28
N GLY A 178 0.23 -5.33 16.15
CA GLY A 178 -0.65 -4.65 15.21
C GLY A 178 -1.96 -4.18 15.84
N ASP A 179 -2.46 -4.89 16.86
CA ASP A 179 -3.57 -4.48 17.71
C ASP A 179 -3.56 -5.26 19.05
N PRO A 180 -2.81 -4.80 20.07
CA PRO A 180 -2.66 -5.52 21.33
C PRO A 180 -3.98 -5.69 22.07
N PHE A 181 -4.86 -4.69 21.99
CA PHE A 181 -6.17 -4.75 22.62
C PHE A 181 -7.07 -5.80 21.95
N ALA A 182 -7.11 -5.86 20.62
CA ALA A 182 -7.83 -6.93 19.92
C ALA A 182 -7.25 -8.31 20.23
N ALA A 183 -5.93 -8.46 20.26
CA ALA A 183 -5.30 -9.72 20.60
C ALA A 183 -5.66 -10.17 22.03
N TYR A 184 -5.72 -9.25 22.99
CA TYR A 184 -6.22 -9.54 24.32
C TYR A 184 -7.66 -10.06 24.29
N GLN A 185 -8.57 -9.42 23.55
CA GLN A 185 -9.96 -9.89 23.43
C GLN A 185 -10.05 -11.32 22.85
N VAL A 186 -9.19 -11.66 21.88
CA VAL A 186 -9.16 -13.00 21.28
C VAL A 186 -8.62 -14.05 22.26
N PHE A 187 -7.50 -13.77 22.95
CA PHE A 187 -6.87 -14.71 23.88
C PHE A 187 -7.75 -14.97 25.11
N HIS A 188 -8.44 -13.93 25.58
CA HIS A 188 -9.39 -14.01 26.70
C HIS A 188 -10.81 -14.35 26.28
N SER A 189 -11.02 -14.73 25.01
CA SER A 189 -12.34 -15.09 24.52
C SER A 189 -12.90 -16.29 25.26
N GLY A 190 -12.06 -17.26 25.67
CA GLY A 190 -12.46 -18.55 26.22
C GLY A 190 -12.84 -19.59 25.16
N ILE A 191 -12.51 -19.36 23.89
CA ILE A 191 -12.48 -20.41 22.84
C ILE A 191 -11.17 -21.20 22.99
N PRO A 192 -11.12 -22.53 22.72
CA PRO A 192 -9.86 -23.27 22.68
C PRO A 192 -8.86 -22.67 21.68
N ILE A 193 -7.62 -22.45 22.11
CA ILE A 193 -6.56 -21.84 21.30
C ILE A 193 -5.37 -22.80 21.19
N THR A 194 -4.82 -22.92 19.98
CA THR A 194 -3.45 -23.35 19.74
C THR A 194 -2.64 -22.19 19.18
N LEU A 195 -1.76 -21.64 19.99
CA LEU A 195 -0.81 -20.61 19.61
C LEU A 195 0.41 -21.23 18.93
N VAL A 196 0.82 -20.67 17.80
CA VAL A 196 2.06 -20.97 17.10
C VAL A 196 2.92 -19.71 17.16
N PRO A 197 3.64 -19.50 18.27
CA PRO A 197 4.44 -18.30 18.48
C PRO A 197 5.83 -18.43 17.87
N LEU A 198 6.60 -17.35 17.98
CA LEU A 198 8.01 -17.29 17.61
C LEU A 198 8.83 -18.42 18.25
N ASP A 199 8.47 -18.88 19.46
CA ASP A 199 9.09 -20.02 20.15
C ASP A 199 9.25 -21.23 19.23
N ALA A 200 8.16 -21.66 18.59
CA ALA A 200 8.19 -22.80 17.69
C ALA A 200 8.76 -22.41 16.33
N THR A 201 8.35 -21.27 15.78
CA THR A 201 8.73 -20.93 14.41
C THR A 201 10.21 -20.64 14.24
N ASN A 202 10.88 -20.13 15.28
CA ASN A 202 12.34 -19.92 15.27
C ASN A 202 13.13 -21.22 15.17
N THR A 203 12.49 -22.37 15.40
CA THR A 203 13.14 -23.68 15.33
C THR A 203 13.02 -24.32 13.94
N ILE A 204 12.41 -23.62 12.98
CA ILE A 204 12.23 -24.07 11.59
C ILE A 204 12.63 -22.99 10.55
N PRO A 205 13.90 -22.51 10.59
CA PRO A 205 14.39 -21.61 9.54
C PRO A 205 14.45 -22.34 8.19
N ILE A 206 14.22 -21.59 7.11
CA ILE A 206 14.41 -22.06 5.74
C ILE A 206 15.91 -22.24 5.51
N ASN A 207 16.44 -23.43 5.79
CA ASN A 207 17.85 -23.72 5.58
C ASN A 207 18.18 -23.97 4.10
N GLU A 208 19.48 -23.97 3.79
CA GLU A 208 19.99 -24.16 2.43
C GLU A 208 19.50 -25.48 1.80
N LYS A 209 19.47 -26.58 2.58
CA LYS A 209 19.02 -27.88 2.09
C LYS A 209 17.55 -27.83 1.67
N PHE A 210 16.67 -27.31 2.53
CA PHE A 210 15.26 -27.15 2.20
C PHE A 210 15.07 -26.25 0.97
N PHE A 211 15.79 -25.13 0.88
CA PHE A 211 15.71 -24.25 -0.30
C PHE A 211 16.04 -24.98 -1.60
N TYR A 212 17.12 -25.77 -1.65
CA TYR A 212 17.49 -26.52 -2.85
C TYR A 212 16.59 -27.74 -3.11
N GLU A 213 16.07 -28.37 -2.06
CA GLU A 213 15.07 -29.43 -2.24
C GLU A 213 13.75 -28.85 -2.78
N PHE A 214 13.33 -27.68 -2.33
CA PHE A 214 12.21 -26.96 -2.94
C PHE A 214 12.53 -26.56 -4.38
N LYS A 215 13.77 -26.11 -4.66
CA LYS A 215 14.23 -25.84 -6.04
C LYS A 215 14.02 -27.05 -6.97
N ARG A 216 14.24 -28.26 -6.46
CA ARG A 216 14.11 -29.52 -7.22
C ARG A 216 12.66 -30.02 -7.31
N HIS A 217 11.82 -29.71 -6.32
CA HIS A 217 10.46 -30.23 -6.20
C HIS A 217 9.40 -29.15 -6.47
N GLN A 218 9.20 -28.83 -7.76
CA GLN A 218 8.23 -27.86 -8.26
C GLN A 218 7.39 -28.41 -9.43
N SER A 219 6.81 -29.60 -9.22
CA SER A 219 6.01 -30.31 -10.21
C SER A 219 4.63 -29.69 -10.50
N THR A 220 4.23 -28.68 -9.72
CA THR A 220 2.96 -27.96 -9.85
C THR A 220 3.19 -26.44 -9.97
N TYR A 221 2.23 -25.70 -10.52
CA TYR A 221 2.29 -24.24 -10.61
C TYR A 221 2.30 -23.54 -9.24
N GLU A 222 1.59 -24.09 -8.25
CA GLU A 222 1.59 -23.65 -6.86
C GLU A 222 3.01 -23.65 -6.30
N ALA A 223 3.67 -24.82 -6.37
CA ALA A 223 5.04 -24.99 -5.93
C ALA A 223 6.01 -24.03 -6.64
N GLN A 224 5.86 -23.85 -7.96
CA GLN A 224 6.68 -22.91 -8.74
C GLN A 224 6.49 -21.46 -8.28
N TYR A 225 5.24 -21.03 -8.06
CA TYR A 225 4.95 -19.68 -7.56
C TYR A 225 5.56 -19.46 -6.19
N CYS A 226 5.29 -20.39 -5.26
CA CYS A 226 5.81 -20.32 -3.90
C CYS A 226 7.34 -20.31 -3.86
N PHE A 227 8.00 -21.14 -4.67
CA PHE A 227 9.46 -21.12 -4.76
C PHE A 227 9.99 -19.83 -5.40
N LYS A 228 9.34 -19.29 -6.45
CA LYS A 228 9.77 -18.03 -7.07
C LYS A 228 9.69 -16.87 -6.07
N SER A 229 8.63 -16.81 -5.27
CA SER A 229 8.50 -15.87 -4.15
C SER A 229 9.54 -16.07 -3.05
N LEU A 230 9.87 -17.32 -2.73
CA LEU A 230 10.93 -17.62 -1.78
C LEU A 230 12.32 -17.21 -2.31
N LYS A 231 12.59 -17.49 -3.59
CA LYS A 231 13.84 -17.14 -4.25
C LYS A 231 14.04 -15.63 -4.31
N ILE A 232 13.00 -14.85 -4.63
CA ILE A 232 13.16 -13.39 -4.63
C ILE A 232 13.45 -12.87 -3.23
N ALA A 233 12.77 -13.37 -2.18
CA ALA A 233 13.08 -12.98 -0.81
C ALA A 233 14.51 -13.35 -0.39
N ARG A 234 15.05 -14.46 -0.92
CA ARG A 234 16.45 -14.88 -0.72
C ARG A 234 17.43 -13.99 -1.47
N ASP A 235 17.11 -13.66 -2.71
CA ASP A 235 17.99 -12.87 -3.57
C ASP A 235 18.02 -11.42 -3.12
N THR A 236 16.90 -10.90 -2.59
CA THR A 236 16.83 -9.55 -2.01
C THR A 236 17.42 -9.43 -0.62
N TRP A 237 17.72 -10.58 0.00
CA TRP A 237 18.38 -10.61 1.29
C TRP A 237 19.83 -10.19 1.18
N PHE A 238 20.33 -9.50 2.20
CA PHE A 238 21.64 -8.87 2.13
C PHE A 238 22.83 -9.85 2.15
N ASN A 239 22.62 -11.10 2.53
CA ASN A 239 23.64 -12.16 2.56
C ASN A 239 22.98 -13.55 2.74
N ASP A 240 23.79 -14.60 2.92
CA ASP A 240 23.29 -15.98 3.13
C ASP A 240 22.75 -16.25 4.54
N GLN A 241 22.69 -15.26 5.44
CA GLN A 241 21.96 -15.41 6.71
C GLN A 241 20.46 -15.57 6.51
N PHE A 242 19.95 -15.30 5.31
CA PHE A 242 18.63 -15.76 4.88
C PHE A 242 18.36 -17.20 5.35
N TYR A 243 19.33 -18.11 5.17
CA TYR A 243 19.17 -19.52 5.50
C TYR A 243 19.08 -19.83 7.01
N THR A 244 19.34 -18.84 7.85
CA THR A 244 19.29 -18.96 9.31
C THR A 244 18.26 -18.04 9.96
N SER A 245 17.75 -17.06 9.21
CA SER A 245 16.95 -15.94 9.76
C SER A 245 15.61 -15.72 9.04
N TYR A 246 15.31 -16.50 8.00
CA TYR A 246 14.01 -16.48 7.33
C TYR A 246 13.19 -17.73 7.68
N PHE A 247 11.91 -17.54 8.03
CA PHE A 247 11.08 -18.58 8.65
C PHE A 247 9.71 -18.69 7.96
N MET A 248 9.12 -19.89 7.99
CA MET A 248 7.81 -20.17 7.39
C MET A 248 6.65 -20.03 8.39
N TRP A 249 6.49 -18.87 9.01
CA TRP A 249 5.53 -18.62 10.11
C TRP A 249 4.10 -19.08 9.80
N ASP A 250 3.50 -18.52 8.77
CA ASP A 250 2.08 -18.74 8.45
C ASP A 250 1.83 -20.13 7.85
N SER A 251 2.77 -20.61 7.05
CA SER A 251 2.72 -21.95 6.45
C SER A 251 2.85 -23.03 7.54
N PHE A 252 3.74 -22.84 8.51
CA PHE A 252 3.90 -23.76 9.64
C PHE A 252 2.65 -23.77 10.52
N THR A 253 2.06 -22.61 10.80
CA THR A 253 0.78 -22.50 11.52
C THR A 253 -0.34 -23.26 10.81
N SER A 254 -0.42 -23.13 9.48
CA SER A 254 -1.39 -23.87 8.66
C SER A 254 -1.17 -25.39 8.75
N GLY A 255 0.09 -25.84 8.72
CA GLY A 255 0.45 -27.25 8.93
C GLY A 255 0.05 -27.76 10.33
N VAL A 256 0.34 -26.99 11.38
CA VAL A 256 -0.06 -27.32 12.76
C VAL A 256 -1.58 -27.42 12.88
N ALA A 257 -2.33 -26.50 12.28
CA ALA A 257 -3.79 -26.55 12.28
C ALA A 257 -4.33 -27.82 11.60
N ILE A 258 -3.87 -28.12 10.37
CA ILE A 258 -4.31 -29.29 9.61
C ILE A 258 -3.96 -30.59 10.32
N SER A 259 -2.74 -30.72 10.85
CA SER A 259 -2.32 -31.91 11.60
C SER A 259 -3.15 -32.11 12.86
N SER A 260 -3.41 -31.04 13.63
CA SER A 260 -4.24 -31.12 14.84
C SER A 260 -5.67 -31.55 14.50
N MET A 261 -6.31 -30.93 13.50
CA MET A 261 -7.66 -31.33 13.06
C MET A 261 -7.75 -32.78 12.58
N ARG A 262 -6.66 -33.34 12.04
CA ARG A 262 -6.58 -34.75 11.64
C ARG A 262 -6.42 -35.69 12.83
N ASN A 263 -5.58 -35.33 13.80
CA ASN A 263 -5.18 -36.19 14.92
C ASN A 263 -6.13 -36.12 16.11
N ASP A 264 -6.76 -34.98 16.36
CA ASP A 264 -7.71 -34.78 17.46
C ASP A 264 -8.95 -35.70 17.34
N LYS A 265 -9.22 -36.28 16.15
CA LYS A 265 -10.24 -37.33 15.94
C LYS A 265 -9.88 -38.71 16.52
N LYS A 266 -8.60 -38.98 16.82
CA LYS A 266 -8.12 -40.29 17.27
C LYS A 266 -7.83 -40.37 18.79
N GLY A 267 -8.11 -39.32 19.55
CA GLY A 267 -7.89 -39.30 21.00
C GLY A 267 -6.41 -39.22 21.42
N GLU A 268 -5.49 -39.03 20.48
CA GLU A 268 -4.08 -38.71 20.76
C GLU A 268 -3.89 -37.20 20.65
N PHE A 269 -3.67 -36.53 21.79
CA PHE A 269 -3.42 -35.09 21.89
C PHE A 269 -2.04 -34.71 21.33
N GLY A 270 -1.82 -34.92 20.04
CA GLY A 270 -0.53 -34.80 19.39
C GLY A 270 -0.60 -34.08 18.04
N ASN A 271 0.49 -33.39 17.71
CA ASN A 271 0.68 -32.77 16.41
C ASN A 271 1.88 -33.40 15.70
N ASP A 272 1.81 -33.60 14.40
CA ASP A 272 2.88 -34.27 13.65
C ASP A 272 4.11 -33.37 13.47
N PHE A 273 3.90 -32.06 13.53
CA PHE A 273 4.90 -31.06 13.18
C PHE A 273 5.42 -30.26 14.37
N ALA A 274 4.64 -30.17 15.46
CA ALA A 274 4.98 -29.36 16.62
C ALA A 274 4.90 -30.14 17.94
N GLU A 275 5.79 -29.80 18.87
CA GLU A 275 5.65 -30.10 20.30
C GLU A 275 4.69 -29.08 20.91
N LEU A 276 3.70 -29.54 21.68
CA LEU A 276 2.63 -28.73 22.24
C LEU A 276 2.65 -28.80 23.76
N GLU A 277 2.53 -27.66 24.43
CA GLU A 277 2.48 -27.53 25.89
C GLU A 277 1.33 -26.60 26.28
N TYR A 278 0.64 -26.88 27.38
CA TYR A 278 -0.31 -25.92 27.93
C TYR A 278 0.40 -24.86 28.76
N MET A 279 0.12 -23.59 28.50
CA MET A 279 0.72 -22.46 29.21
C MET A 279 -0.35 -21.46 29.66
N ASN A 280 -0.05 -20.74 30.74
CA ASN A 280 -0.86 -19.65 31.26
C ASN A 280 -0.27 -18.33 30.76
N ILE A 281 -0.93 -17.69 29.80
CA ILE A 281 -0.39 -16.48 29.17
C ILE A 281 -1.41 -15.35 29.12
N THR A 282 -0.93 -14.13 28.94
CA THR A 282 -1.76 -12.96 28.68
C THR A 282 -1.11 -12.05 27.64
N VAL A 283 -1.88 -11.12 27.08
CA VAL A 283 -1.36 -10.09 26.15
C VAL A 283 -1.25 -8.78 26.91
N ILE A 284 -0.07 -8.18 26.94
CA ILE A 284 0.12 -6.86 27.53
C ILE A 284 -0.43 -5.81 26.54
N THR A 285 -1.42 -5.02 26.95
CA THR A 285 -2.06 -4.02 26.08
C THR A 285 -1.62 -2.59 26.37
N SER A 286 -1.01 -2.35 27.54
CA SER A 286 -0.55 -1.03 27.97
C SER A 286 0.53 -1.19 29.06
N ASN A 287 1.29 -0.13 29.32
CA ASN A 287 2.46 -0.13 30.18
C ASN A 287 2.17 0.51 31.53
N LYS A 288 2.75 -0.06 32.59
CA LYS A 288 2.63 0.50 33.95
C LYS A 288 3.35 1.86 34.08
N PRO A 289 2.88 2.74 34.98
CA PRO A 289 1.72 2.55 35.88
C PRO A 289 0.37 2.75 35.18
N TYR A 290 -0.65 2.01 35.61
CA TYR A 290 -1.97 1.97 34.94
C TYR A 290 -2.91 3.14 35.30
N ASP A 291 -2.54 3.96 36.29
CA ASP A 291 -3.33 5.08 36.80
C ASP A 291 -2.81 6.44 36.30
N VAL A 292 -1.85 6.46 35.38
CA VAL A 292 -1.27 7.68 34.80
C VAL A 292 -1.89 7.97 33.44
N HIS A 293 -2.38 9.21 33.29
CA HIS A 293 -2.93 9.75 32.06
C HIS A 293 -1.94 10.74 31.45
N ASP A 294 -1.27 10.34 30.38
CA ASP A 294 -0.26 11.14 29.68
C ASP A 294 -0.67 11.49 28.23
N GLY A 295 -1.90 11.17 27.83
CA GLY A 295 -2.42 11.43 26.48
C GLY A 295 -2.12 10.32 25.47
N SER A 296 -1.38 9.29 25.86
CA SER A 296 -0.96 8.21 24.96
C SER A 296 -2.07 7.19 24.67
N ASN A 297 -3.13 7.13 25.47
CA ASN A 297 -4.12 6.05 25.46
C ASN A 297 -5.56 6.57 25.17
N PRO A 298 -5.94 6.66 23.88
CA PRO A 298 -7.26 7.11 23.45
C PRO A 298 -8.47 6.33 23.98
N LEU A 299 -8.27 5.15 24.57
CA LEU A 299 -9.36 4.42 25.24
C LEU A 299 -9.82 5.12 26.52
N PHE A 300 -8.96 5.94 27.14
CA PHE A 300 -9.21 6.61 28.41
C PHE A 300 -9.09 8.14 28.32
N ASP A 301 -8.10 8.64 27.59
CA ASP A 301 -7.73 10.05 27.61
C ASP A 301 -8.78 10.96 26.96
N GLY A 302 -9.03 12.11 27.59
CA GLY A 302 -10.04 13.07 27.13
C GLY A 302 -11.49 12.60 27.25
N ARG A 303 -11.75 11.48 27.95
CA ARG A 303 -13.08 10.86 28.05
C ARG A 303 -13.61 10.82 29.48
N THR A 304 -14.90 11.13 29.65
CA THR A 304 -15.62 10.93 30.92
C THR A 304 -15.72 9.44 31.24
N ASN A 305 -16.14 8.64 30.25
CA ASN A 305 -16.27 7.19 30.32
C ASN A 305 -15.27 6.54 29.34
N PRO A 306 -14.44 5.58 29.79
CA PRO A 306 -13.54 4.85 28.89
C PRO A 306 -14.28 4.13 27.77
N LYS A 307 -13.68 4.03 26.59
CA LYS A 307 -14.21 3.24 25.46
C LYS A 307 -14.35 1.78 25.89
N PHE A 308 -15.35 1.09 25.32
CA PHE A 308 -15.65 -0.32 25.58
C PHE A 308 -15.97 -0.66 27.05
N GLY A 309 -16.27 0.35 27.88
CA GLY A 309 -16.57 0.14 29.30
C GLY A 309 -15.36 -0.31 30.13
N LEU A 310 -14.14 0.00 29.67
CA LEU A 310 -12.91 -0.39 30.36
C LEU A 310 -12.78 0.30 31.74
N GLN A 311 -12.12 -0.38 32.68
CA GLN A 311 -11.93 0.11 34.04
C GLN A 311 -10.70 1.02 34.14
N LYS A 312 -10.88 2.21 34.74
CA LYS A 312 -9.76 3.12 35.07
C LYS A 312 -8.87 2.47 36.13
N GLY A 313 -7.55 2.55 35.96
CA GLY A 313 -6.57 1.85 36.79
C GLY A 313 -6.43 0.35 36.51
N GLY A 314 -7.16 -0.18 35.52
CA GLY A 314 -7.06 -1.57 35.08
C GLY A 314 -5.89 -1.83 34.13
N VAL A 315 -5.69 -3.08 33.73
CA VAL A 315 -4.54 -3.51 32.90
C VAL A 315 -4.44 -2.84 31.52
N HIS A 316 -5.50 -2.17 31.08
CA HIS A 316 -5.58 -1.47 29.80
C HIS A 316 -5.34 0.04 29.90
N SER A 317 -5.26 0.62 31.11
CA SER A 317 -5.31 2.08 31.30
C SER A 317 -3.95 2.75 31.45
N GLY A 318 -2.86 2.02 31.21
CA GLY A 318 -1.52 2.59 31.25
C GLY A 318 -1.12 3.30 29.96
N HIS A 319 0.16 3.65 29.89
CA HIS A 319 0.76 4.24 28.70
C HIS A 319 0.70 3.26 27.53
N VAL A 320 0.28 3.73 26.36
CA VAL A 320 0.27 2.94 25.13
C VAL A 320 1.28 3.53 24.17
N GLN A 321 2.16 2.69 23.61
CA GLN A 321 3.21 3.16 22.71
C GLN A 321 2.61 3.97 21.55
N THR A 322 3.00 5.24 21.39
CA THR A 322 2.45 6.21 20.42
C THR A 322 3.08 6.15 19.03
N GLY A 323 4.21 5.48 18.92
CA GLY A 323 4.90 5.21 17.66
C GLY A 323 6.26 4.57 17.92
N ILE A 324 7.05 4.39 16.87
CA ILE A 324 8.36 3.73 16.98
C ILE A 324 9.42 4.58 17.71
N LYS A 325 9.19 5.90 17.84
CA LYS A 325 10.07 6.88 18.51
C LYS A 325 9.51 7.36 19.84
N ASP A 326 8.59 6.61 20.44
CA ASP A 326 7.96 7.02 21.69
C ASP A 326 9.00 7.23 22.80
N SER A 327 9.11 8.48 23.27
CA SER A 327 10.07 8.88 24.30
C SER A 327 9.86 8.17 25.64
N PHE A 328 8.62 7.78 25.98
CA PHE A 328 8.34 7.02 27.19
C PHE A 328 8.95 5.62 27.10
N CYS A 329 8.90 5.01 25.92
CA CYS A 329 9.41 3.67 25.69
C CYS A 329 10.94 3.60 25.67
N HIS A 330 11.64 4.72 25.50
CA HIS A 330 13.09 4.76 25.51
C HIS A 330 13.68 4.81 26.93
N VAL A 331 14.74 4.04 27.17
CA VAL A 331 15.47 4.01 28.44
C VAL A 331 16.85 4.62 28.25
N LYS A 332 17.15 5.73 28.95
CA LYS A 332 18.45 6.40 28.86
C LYS A 332 19.59 5.43 29.22
N GLY A 333 20.56 5.27 28.33
CA GLY A 333 21.72 4.39 28.52
C GLY A 333 21.47 2.90 28.24
N SER A 334 20.29 2.53 27.73
CA SER A 334 19.96 1.18 27.29
C SER A 334 19.58 1.18 25.81
N ASN A 335 19.98 0.13 25.10
CA ASN A 335 19.59 -0.08 23.69
C ASN A 335 18.25 -0.83 23.59
N LYS A 336 17.74 -1.35 24.72
CA LYS A 336 16.40 -1.95 24.85
C LYS A 336 15.41 -0.96 25.44
N GLY A 337 14.25 -0.87 24.81
CA GLY A 337 13.13 -0.09 25.33
C GLY A 337 12.38 -0.78 26.47
N ARG A 338 11.52 -0.02 27.13
CA ARG A 338 10.72 -0.48 28.29
C ARG A 338 9.27 -0.83 27.96
N CYS A 339 8.80 -0.55 26.75
CA CYS A 339 7.41 -0.86 26.40
C CYS A 339 7.21 -2.35 26.14
N GLU A 340 6.02 -2.83 26.47
CA GLU A 340 5.62 -4.23 26.40
C GLU A 340 4.29 -4.39 25.62
N ASP A 341 3.78 -3.36 24.93
CA ASP A 341 2.57 -3.45 24.10
C ASP A 341 2.66 -4.66 23.16
N GLY A 342 1.66 -5.54 23.17
CA GLY A 342 1.64 -6.73 22.33
C GLY A 342 2.55 -7.88 22.80
N TYR A 343 3.17 -7.78 23.97
CA TYR A 343 3.92 -8.90 24.55
C TYR A 343 2.96 -10.01 25.03
N THR A 344 3.14 -11.21 24.51
CA THR A 344 2.51 -12.44 25.01
C THR A 344 3.29 -12.99 26.20
N LYS A 345 2.86 -12.63 27.41
CA LYS A 345 3.59 -12.87 28.66
C LYS A 345 3.03 -14.05 29.42
N GLU A 346 3.89 -14.93 29.90
CA GLU A 346 3.50 -15.97 30.85
C GLU A 346 3.18 -15.36 32.22
N VAL A 347 2.04 -15.74 32.78
CA VAL A 347 1.51 -15.19 34.04
C VAL A 347 0.88 -16.30 34.88
N SER A 348 0.82 -16.09 36.19
CA SER A 348 0.26 -17.05 37.15
C SER A 348 -1.02 -16.56 37.85
N GLY A 349 -1.46 -15.33 37.56
CA GLY A 349 -2.64 -14.73 38.16
C GLY A 349 -3.95 -15.09 37.44
N PRO A 350 -5.10 -14.60 37.94
CA PRO A 350 -6.42 -14.81 37.36
C PRO A 350 -6.57 -14.23 35.94
N GLU A 351 -5.68 -13.33 35.53
CA GLU A 351 -5.58 -12.75 34.20
C GLU A 351 -4.93 -13.68 33.15
N ALA A 352 -4.66 -14.93 33.49
CA ALA A 352 -4.09 -15.93 32.60
C ALA A 352 -5.14 -16.58 31.70
N ALA A 353 -4.90 -16.60 30.40
CA ALA A 353 -5.55 -17.51 29.46
C ALA A 353 -4.77 -18.82 29.41
N HIS A 354 -5.43 -19.93 29.75
CA HIS A 354 -4.85 -21.27 29.67
C HIS A 354 -4.97 -21.81 28.25
N ILE A 355 -3.87 -21.83 27.50
CA ILE A 355 -3.90 -22.18 26.08
C ILE A 355 -2.82 -23.20 25.70
N ARG A 356 -3.04 -23.90 24.58
CA ARG A 356 -2.05 -24.81 24.00
C ARG A 356 -1.06 -23.99 23.18
N VAL A 357 0.23 -24.15 23.41
CA VAL A 357 1.30 -23.40 22.77
C VAL A 357 2.24 -24.37 22.06
N ALA A 358 2.54 -24.12 20.79
CA ALA A 358 3.62 -24.80 20.10
C ALA A 358 4.96 -24.27 20.61
N THR A 359 5.80 -25.16 21.13
CA THR A 359 7.10 -24.79 21.72
C THR A 359 8.26 -25.03 20.75
N LYS A 360 8.11 -26.00 19.84
CA LYS A 360 9.18 -26.41 18.92
C LYS A 360 8.64 -27.16 17.71
N ALA A 361 9.29 -27.00 16.57
CA ALA A 361 9.09 -27.83 15.39
C ALA A 361 9.81 -29.19 15.54
N LYS A 362 9.11 -30.28 15.26
CA LYS A 362 9.63 -31.64 15.35
C LYS A 362 10.68 -31.91 14.28
N LEU A 363 11.74 -32.62 14.69
CA LEU A 363 12.78 -33.12 13.79
C LEU A 363 12.21 -34.18 12.86
N ASN A 364 12.76 -34.27 11.65
CA ASN A 364 12.46 -35.38 10.76
C ASN A 364 12.86 -36.71 11.40
N VAL A 365 11.95 -37.68 11.38
CA VAL A 365 12.13 -39.04 11.90
C VAL A 365 13.16 -39.79 11.07
N ASP A 366 13.22 -39.53 9.75
CA ASP A 366 14.27 -40.02 8.88
C ASP A 366 15.54 -39.15 9.01
N LYS A 367 16.51 -39.66 9.76
CA LYS A 367 17.81 -39.00 9.98
C LYS A 367 18.66 -38.87 8.71
N ASN A 368 18.35 -39.62 7.65
CA ASN A 368 19.06 -39.56 6.38
C ASN A 368 18.44 -38.57 5.39
N SER A 369 17.23 -38.06 5.69
CA SER A 369 16.56 -37.06 4.87
C SER A 369 17.38 -35.76 4.78
N PRO A 370 17.47 -35.11 3.60
CA PRO A 370 18.06 -33.78 3.49
C PRO A 370 17.21 -32.71 4.21
N LEU A 371 15.93 -32.99 4.47
CA LEU A 371 15.00 -32.13 5.18
C LEU A 371 15.00 -32.47 6.67
N ASP A 372 15.38 -31.52 7.52
CA ASP A 372 15.62 -31.73 8.94
C ASP A 372 14.37 -31.54 9.83
N ARG A 373 13.23 -31.20 9.25
CA ARG A 373 11.92 -31.06 9.92
C ARG A 373 10.85 -31.86 9.21
N GLU A 374 9.96 -32.49 9.98
CA GLU A 374 8.81 -33.22 9.43
C GLU A 374 7.92 -32.32 8.58
N PHE A 375 7.70 -31.08 9.04
CA PHE A 375 6.91 -30.10 8.31
C PHE A 375 7.44 -29.84 6.91
N PHE A 376 8.76 -29.74 6.71
CA PHE A 376 9.33 -29.44 5.38
C PHE A 376 9.01 -30.54 4.37
N LYS A 377 9.08 -31.81 4.78
CA LYS A 377 8.70 -32.93 3.93
C LYS A 377 7.22 -32.84 3.56
N SER A 378 6.34 -32.73 4.56
CA SER A 378 4.90 -32.63 4.32
C SER A 378 4.51 -31.40 3.50
N PHE A 379 5.20 -30.27 3.68
CA PHE A 379 4.96 -29.04 2.94
C PHE A 379 5.30 -29.20 1.45
N LEU A 380 6.48 -29.75 1.14
CA LEU A 380 6.87 -30.03 -0.24
C LEU A 380 5.95 -31.06 -0.89
N GLU A 381 5.60 -32.13 -0.18
CA GLU A 381 4.64 -33.12 -0.66
C GLU A 381 3.29 -32.46 -0.97
N ALA A 382 2.72 -31.72 -0.02
CA ALA A 382 1.42 -31.06 -0.15
C ALA A 382 1.35 -30.10 -1.35
N LEU A 383 2.41 -29.31 -1.58
CA LEU A 383 2.47 -28.42 -2.73
C LEU A 383 2.62 -29.17 -4.06
N ASN A 384 3.18 -30.38 -4.08
CA ASN A 384 3.46 -31.13 -5.30
C ASN A 384 2.42 -32.21 -5.64
N VAL A 385 1.37 -32.39 -4.81
CA VAL A 385 0.28 -33.34 -5.08
C VAL A 385 -0.50 -32.92 -6.33
N GLN A 386 -0.55 -33.80 -7.33
CA GLN A 386 -1.20 -33.51 -8.62
C GLN A 386 -2.72 -33.41 -8.49
N GLU A 387 -3.34 -34.20 -7.61
CA GLU A 387 -4.78 -34.23 -7.39
C GLU A 387 -5.34 -32.88 -6.90
N ASN A 388 -4.52 -32.08 -6.20
CA ASN A 388 -4.88 -30.78 -5.65
C ASN A 388 -4.21 -29.62 -6.39
N SER A 389 -3.57 -29.89 -7.53
CA SER A 389 -2.86 -28.88 -8.31
C SER A 389 -3.79 -27.87 -8.96
N GLY A 390 -3.22 -26.72 -9.31
CA GLY A 390 -3.93 -25.64 -9.98
C GLY A 390 -4.51 -26.09 -11.32
N ARG A 391 -5.76 -25.71 -11.56
CA ARG A 391 -6.45 -26.01 -12.82
C ARG A 391 -6.03 -25.10 -13.97
N PHE A 392 -5.16 -24.13 -13.69
CA PHE A 392 -4.80 -23.07 -14.60
C PHE A 392 -3.32 -23.15 -14.94
N ASP A 393 -3.06 -23.44 -16.21
CA ASP A 393 -1.74 -23.34 -16.83
C ASP A 393 -1.77 -22.18 -17.84
N PHE A 394 -1.12 -21.07 -17.50
CA PHE A 394 -1.15 -19.87 -18.35
C PHE A 394 -0.52 -20.13 -19.72
N LYS A 395 0.60 -20.84 -19.77
CA LYS A 395 1.34 -21.06 -21.02
C LYS A 395 0.69 -22.13 -21.89
N ALA A 396 0.06 -23.14 -21.28
CA ALA A 396 -0.72 -24.12 -22.03
C ALA A 396 -2.04 -23.53 -22.55
N GLN A 397 -2.68 -22.64 -21.80
CA GLN A 397 -3.91 -21.96 -22.26
C GLN A 397 -3.63 -20.93 -23.36
N PHE A 398 -2.46 -20.30 -23.33
CA PHE A 398 -2.05 -19.28 -24.29
C PHE A 398 -0.74 -19.66 -24.99
N PRO A 399 -0.76 -20.59 -25.97
CA PRO A 399 0.45 -21.10 -26.61
C PRO A 399 1.29 -20.05 -27.35
N PHE A 400 0.66 -18.92 -27.70
CA PHE A 400 1.30 -17.80 -28.40
C PHE A 400 1.51 -16.58 -27.50
N TYR A 401 1.47 -16.79 -26.18
CA TYR A 401 1.81 -15.76 -25.21
C TYR A 401 3.25 -15.26 -25.41
N GLY A 402 3.42 -13.93 -25.38
CA GLY A 402 4.72 -13.27 -25.42
C GLY A 402 4.71 -11.97 -24.61
N GLU A 403 5.83 -11.67 -23.95
CA GLU A 403 6.08 -10.40 -23.25
C GLU A 403 6.63 -9.37 -24.24
N ILE A 404 5.76 -8.77 -25.06
CA ILE A 404 6.15 -7.81 -26.10
C ILE A 404 5.99 -6.38 -25.57
N LEU A 405 7.02 -5.55 -25.71
CA LEU A 405 6.97 -4.11 -25.45
C LEU A 405 6.79 -3.34 -26.76
N TYR A 406 5.98 -2.29 -26.73
CA TYR A 406 5.65 -1.48 -27.91
C TYR A 406 6.30 -0.10 -27.78
N ARG A 407 7.00 0.31 -28.85
CA ARG A 407 7.67 1.61 -28.91
C ARG A 407 7.30 2.31 -30.20
N PRO A 408 6.92 3.60 -30.15
CA PRO A 408 6.62 4.37 -31.35
C PRO A 408 7.92 4.73 -32.09
N ASN A 409 7.81 5.01 -33.40
CA ASN A 409 8.92 5.54 -34.19
C ASN A 409 8.63 6.98 -34.60
N PHE A 410 9.38 7.92 -34.04
CA PHE A 410 9.21 9.36 -34.28
C PHE A 410 10.26 9.97 -35.23
N LYS A 411 11.09 9.16 -35.93
CA LYS A 411 12.21 9.66 -36.76
C LYS A 411 11.89 10.77 -37.77
N HIS A 412 10.63 10.89 -38.21
CA HIS A 412 10.19 11.87 -39.22
C HIS A 412 9.12 12.82 -38.70
N LYS A 413 8.93 12.91 -37.38
CA LYS A 413 7.98 13.83 -36.75
C LYS A 413 8.73 14.97 -36.08
N ASN A 414 8.12 16.15 -36.10
CA ASN A 414 8.56 17.24 -35.24
C ASN A 414 8.16 16.89 -33.82
N ILE A 415 9.11 16.95 -32.89
CA ILE A 415 8.88 16.64 -31.49
C ILE A 415 8.59 17.96 -30.77
N GLY A 416 7.51 17.96 -29.99
CA GLY A 416 7.09 19.10 -29.19
C GLY A 416 7.96 19.30 -27.95
N ARG A 417 7.45 20.09 -27.01
CA ARG A 417 8.20 20.41 -25.78
C ARG A 417 8.42 19.15 -24.93
N PRO A 418 9.61 18.92 -24.37
CA PRO A 418 9.85 17.85 -23.40
C PRO A 418 9.04 18.07 -22.12
N VAL A 419 8.26 17.07 -21.71
CA VAL A 419 7.40 17.11 -20.50
C VAL A 419 7.73 15.97 -19.56
N ILE A 420 7.86 16.28 -18.27
CA ILE A 420 7.81 15.30 -17.17
C ILE A 420 6.51 15.48 -16.42
N VAL A 421 5.85 14.37 -16.08
CA VAL A 421 4.63 14.35 -15.27
C VAL A 421 4.96 13.77 -13.90
N ASP A 422 4.68 14.52 -12.84
CA ASP A 422 4.80 14.10 -11.44
C ASP A 422 3.39 13.96 -10.85
N MET A 423 3.02 12.76 -10.42
CA MET A 423 1.63 12.41 -10.10
C MET A 423 1.56 11.53 -8.86
N ASP A 424 0.41 11.50 -8.19
CA ASP A 424 0.14 10.59 -7.07
C ASP A 424 -0.85 9.47 -7.36
N MET A 425 -1.15 9.29 -8.66
CA MET A 425 -1.98 8.20 -9.19
C MET A 425 -3.42 8.23 -8.68
N SER A 426 -3.93 9.42 -8.37
CA SER A 426 -5.37 9.63 -8.23
C SER A 426 -6.14 9.26 -9.52
N PRO A 427 -7.47 9.12 -9.46
CA PRO A 427 -8.27 9.03 -10.68
C PRO A 427 -8.08 10.21 -11.65
N GLY A 428 -7.87 11.43 -11.14
CA GLY A 428 -7.64 12.63 -11.94
C GLY A 428 -6.31 12.58 -12.67
N ASP A 429 -5.28 12.02 -12.05
CA ASP A 429 -3.96 11.82 -12.64
C ASP A 429 -3.94 10.85 -13.78
N LEU A 430 -4.66 9.74 -13.65
CA LEU A 430 -4.73 8.75 -14.72
C LEU A 430 -5.49 9.29 -15.93
N ILE A 431 -6.55 10.09 -15.71
CA ILE A 431 -7.23 10.82 -16.79
C ILE A 431 -6.29 11.85 -17.43
N SER A 432 -5.54 12.58 -16.61
CA SER A 432 -4.53 13.56 -17.07
C SER A 432 -3.45 12.89 -17.93
N LEU A 433 -2.93 11.75 -17.50
CA LEU A 433 -1.95 10.96 -18.24
C LEU A 433 -2.51 10.51 -19.58
N ILE A 434 -3.72 9.94 -19.60
CA ILE A 434 -4.38 9.53 -20.86
C ILE A 434 -4.52 10.76 -21.78
N TYR A 435 -4.99 11.90 -21.27
CA TYR A 435 -5.12 13.12 -22.07
C TYR A 435 -3.78 13.60 -22.64
N LEU A 436 -2.69 13.55 -21.86
CA LEU A 436 -1.35 13.91 -22.34
C LEU A 436 -0.83 12.94 -23.41
N LEU A 437 -1.10 11.63 -23.27
CA LEU A 437 -0.72 10.63 -24.27
C LEU A 437 -1.57 10.71 -25.55
N LYS A 438 -2.75 11.31 -25.47
CA LYS A 438 -3.63 11.63 -26.62
C LYS A 438 -3.22 12.90 -27.36
N ALA A 439 -2.38 13.75 -26.75
CA ALA A 439 -1.99 15.03 -27.30
C ALA A 439 -0.96 14.86 -28.43
N PRO A 440 -1.05 15.65 -29.53
CA PRO A 440 -0.10 15.59 -30.64
C PRO A 440 1.36 15.60 -30.16
N ILE A 441 2.20 14.70 -30.69
CA ILE A 441 3.62 14.62 -30.32
C ILE A 441 4.36 15.90 -30.71
N GLU A 442 3.84 16.63 -31.69
CA GLU A 442 4.30 17.93 -32.14
C GLU A 442 4.02 19.04 -31.10
N ALA A 443 3.08 18.83 -30.18
CA ALA A 443 2.75 19.79 -29.13
C ALA A 443 3.51 19.52 -27.82
N ILE A 444 3.57 18.25 -27.41
CA ILE A 444 4.26 17.78 -26.21
C ILE A 444 4.91 16.41 -26.43
N ASP A 445 6.03 16.18 -25.75
CA ASP A 445 6.69 14.87 -25.69
C ASP A 445 6.88 14.48 -24.22
N VAL A 446 6.04 13.55 -23.74
CA VAL A 446 6.18 13.02 -22.39
C VAL A 446 7.44 12.15 -22.32
N LYS A 447 8.48 12.67 -21.67
CA LYS A 447 9.80 12.03 -21.51
C LYS A 447 9.86 11.08 -20.32
N GLY A 448 9.01 11.29 -19.32
CA GLY A 448 8.99 10.45 -18.12
C GLY A 448 7.86 10.77 -17.16
N ILE A 449 7.57 9.80 -16.30
CA ILE A 449 6.55 9.89 -15.25
C ILE A 449 7.22 9.66 -13.90
N LEU A 450 7.00 10.55 -12.96
CA LEU A 450 7.43 10.45 -11.57
C LEU A 450 6.19 10.20 -10.70
N VAL A 451 6.29 9.27 -9.76
CA VAL A 451 5.16 8.89 -8.90
C VAL A 451 5.48 9.25 -7.46
N SER A 452 4.67 10.11 -6.85
CA SER A 452 4.80 10.49 -5.44
C SER A 452 4.24 9.39 -4.55
N GLY A 453 5.10 8.75 -3.75
CA GLY A 453 4.69 7.65 -2.89
C GLY A 453 3.97 8.05 -1.61
N ASN A 454 3.98 9.35 -1.29
CA ASN A 454 3.24 9.96 -0.19
C ASN A 454 1.94 10.64 -0.63
N GLY A 455 1.44 10.35 -1.84
CA GLY A 455 0.19 10.89 -2.34
C GLY A 455 -0.99 9.91 -2.26
N TRP A 456 -2.01 10.12 -3.09
CA TRP A 456 -3.34 9.51 -2.92
C TRP A 456 -3.40 7.98 -3.02
N ALA A 457 -2.60 7.35 -3.89
CA ALA A 457 -2.56 5.90 -4.06
C ALA A 457 -1.24 5.28 -3.57
N ASN A 458 -1.25 3.98 -3.27
CA ASN A 458 -0.01 3.27 -2.95
C ASN A 458 0.88 3.14 -4.20
N VAL A 459 2.20 3.27 -4.02
CA VAL A 459 3.19 3.10 -5.10
C VAL A 459 3.06 1.76 -5.84
N ALA A 460 2.54 0.72 -5.18
CA ALA A 460 2.25 -0.58 -5.79
C ALA A 460 1.33 -0.47 -7.02
N SER A 461 0.54 0.60 -7.11
CA SER A 461 -0.42 0.88 -8.17
C SER A 461 0.23 1.43 -9.45
N ILE A 462 1.56 1.61 -9.47
CA ILE A 462 2.36 1.92 -10.68
C ILE A 462 2.05 0.96 -11.83
N ASP A 463 1.67 -0.27 -11.50
CA ASP A 463 1.21 -1.27 -12.45
C ASP A 463 0.10 -0.74 -13.40
N ILE A 464 -0.78 0.16 -12.93
CA ILE A 464 -1.83 0.78 -13.75
C ILE A 464 -1.24 1.77 -14.76
N ILE A 465 -0.20 2.53 -14.38
CA ILE A 465 0.52 3.41 -15.31
C ILE A 465 1.14 2.58 -16.43
N TYR A 466 1.75 1.43 -16.09
CA TYR A 466 2.32 0.53 -17.09
C TYR A 466 1.27 0.02 -18.07
N ASP A 467 0.06 -0.28 -17.61
CA ASP A 467 -1.01 -0.72 -18.48
C ASP A 467 -1.50 0.39 -19.42
N ILE A 468 -1.63 1.61 -18.92
CA ILE A 468 -2.00 2.77 -19.74
C ILE A 468 -0.91 3.03 -20.79
N LEU A 469 0.37 3.05 -20.40
CA LEU A 469 1.47 3.22 -21.34
C LEU A 469 1.49 2.11 -22.39
N HIS A 470 1.26 0.87 -21.98
CA HIS A 470 1.21 -0.27 -22.88
C HIS A 470 0.02 -0.15 -23.85
N MET A 471 -1.17 0.18 -23.36
CA MET A 471 -2.37 0.47 -24.17
C MET A 471 -2.07 1.50 -25.27
N MET A 472 -1.36 2.58 -24.91
CA MET A 472 -0.96 3.65 -25.82
C MET A 472 0.27 3.33 -26.68
N GLY A 473 0.88 2.15 -26.53
CA GLY A 473 2.10 1.77 -27.24
C GLY A 473 3.31 2.62 -26.88
N ARG A 474 3.32 3.18 -25.66
CA ARG A 474 4.34 4.07 -25.11
C ARG A 474 5.17 3.41 -24.02
N ASP A 475 5.54 2.14 -24.20
CA ASP A 475 6.43 1.44 -23.27
C ASP A 475 7.86 2.03 -23.25
N ASP A 476 8.17 2.98 -24.16
CA ASP A 476 9.39 3.78 -24.16
C ASP A 476 9.48 4.74 -22.98
N ILE A 477 8.36 5.16 -22.38
CA ILE A 477 8.35 6.16 -21.31
C ILE A 477 8.82 5.54 -19.97
N PRO A 478 9.92 6.01 -19.38
CA PRO A 478 10.37 5.59 -18.05
C PRO A 478 9.41 6.10 -16.96
N VAL A 479 9.17 5.26 -15.96
CA VAL A 479 8.34 5.59 -14.77
C VAL A 479 9.20 5.40 -13.53
N GLY A 480 9.32 6.43 -12.71
CA GLY A 480 10.15 6.44 -11.52
C GLY A 480 9.31 6.58 -10.26
N HIS A 481 9.58 5.76 -9.24
CA HIS A 481 8.91 5.88 -7.94
C HIS A 481 9.65 6.84 -7.01
N GLY A 482 8.89 7.71 -6.34
CA GLY A 482 9.35 8.65 -5.34
C GLY A 482 9.33 8.08 -3.93
N ASN A 483 9.67 8.93 -2.96
CA ASN A 483 9.61 8.58 -1.54
C ASN A 483 8.17 8.38 -1.07
N THR A 484 7.97 7.48 -0.11
CA THR A 484 6.67 7.24 0.54
C THR A 484 6.35 8.17 1.71
N THR A 485 7.26 9.10 2.04
CA THR A 485 7.10 10.06 3.14
C THR A 485 7.36 11.48 2.66
N ALA A 486 6.69 12.45 3.27
CA ALA A 486 6.94 13.86 3.05
C ALA A 486 8.40 14.26 3.36
N LEU A 487 8.89 15.30 2.70
CA LEU A 487 10.23 15.84 2.87
C LEU A 487 10.51 16.19 4.33
N GLY A 488 11.66 15.75 4.85
CA GLY A 488 12.06 15.95 6.24
C GLY A 488 11.35 15.05 7.26
N THR A 489 10.40 14.22 6.84
CA THR A 489 9.73 13.24 7.71
C THR A 489 10.62 12.00 7.90
N PRO A 490 10.66 11.39 9.10
CA PRO A 490 11.37 10.12 9.29
C PRO A 490 10.84 8.99 8.39
N SER A 491 11.69 8.01 8.07
CA SER A 491 11.40 6.88 7.15
C SER A 491 10.18 6.00 7.50
N TYR A 492 9.63 6.14 8.71
CA TYR A 492 8.47 5.39 9.19
C TYR A 492 7.31 6.31 9.64
N GLY A 493 7.43 7.62 9.39
CA GLY A 493 6.38 8.58 9.69
C GLY A 493 5.21 8.43 8.73
N CYS A 494 4.00 8.69 9.23
CA CYS A 494 2.79 8.63 8.41
C CYS A 494 1.84 9.79 8.65
N ASP A 495 2.22 10.78 9.45
CA ASP A 495 1.30 11.80 9.97
C ASP A 495 0.52 12.47 8.85
N TYR A 496 1.19 12.82 7.75
CA TYR A 496 0.55 13.40 6.58
C TYR A 496 -0.25 12.38 5.76
N VAL A 497 0.27 11.19 5.46
CA VAL A 497 -0.47 10.20 4.62
C VAL A 497 -1.63 9.52 5.36
N SER A 498 -1.64 9.57 6.69
CA SER A 498 -2.65 8.96 7.57
C SER A 498 -4.06 9.53 7.37
N ILE A 499 -4.12 10.71 6.76
CA ILE A 499 -5.35 11.45 6.46
C ILE A 499 -6.03 10.97 5.18
N ILE A 500 -5.38 10.11 4.39
CA ILE A 500 -5.99 9.46 3.23
C ILE A 500 -6.80 8.26 3.72
N PRO A 501 -8.10 8.15 3.36
CA PRO A 501 -8.91 7.00 3.72
C PRO A 501 -8.29 5.67 3.25
N GLN A 502 -8.37 4.62 4.07
CA GLN A 502 -7.99 3.27 3.69
C GLN A 502 -9.10 2.57 2.91
N GLY A 503 -10.35 2.83 3.27
CA GLY A 503 -11.56 2.25 2.66
C GLY A 503 -12.14 3.09 1.53
N SER A 504 -13.46 3.27 1.53
CA SER A 504 -14.22 4.07 0.55
C SER A 504 -13.57 5.42 0.21
N GLY A 505 -13.36 5.66 -1.08
CA GLY A 505 -12.86 6.92 -1.64
C GLY A 505 -11.38 7.18 -1.42
N GLY A 506 -10.62 6.18 -0.96
CA GLY A 506 -9.20 6.29 -0.64
C GLY A 506 -8.34 5.18 -1.28
N LEU A 507 -7.43 4.56 -0.52
CA LEU A 507 -6.39 3.67 -1.04
C LEU A 507 -6.96 2.42 -1.73
N ILE A 508 -7.90 1.69 -1.13
CA ILE A 508 -8.46 0.46 -1.75
C ILE A 508 -9.08 0.77 -3.11
N ASP A 509 -9.86 1.84 -3.18
CA ASP A 509 -10.49 2.24 -4.43
C ASP A 509 -9.45 2.70 -5.44
N SER A 510 -8.52 3.56 -5.07
CA SER A 510 -7.53 4.11 -6.01
C SER A 510 -6.55 3.04 -6.49
N ASP A 511 -6.12 2.12 -5.63
CA ASP A 511 -5.18 1.05 -5.95
C ASP A 511 -5.74 -0.02 -6.89
N THR A 512 -7.07 -0.10 -6.98
CA THR A 512 -7.77 -0.97 -7.93
C THR A 512 -8.34 -0.18 -9.11
N LEU A 513 -8.13 1.14 -9.10
CA LEU A 513 -8.90 2.17 -9.80
C LEU A 513 -10.38 1.84 -9.90
N TYR A 514 -11.01 1.71 -8.73
CA TYR A 514 -12.44 1.46 -8.54
C TYR A 514 -12.92 0.18 -9.26
N GLY A 515 -12.00 -0.78 -9.44
CA GLY A 515 -12.23 -2.04 -10.15
C GLY A 515 -12.00 -1.99 -11.66
N LEU A 516 -11.83 -0.80 -12.24
CA LEU A 516 -11.72 -0.61 -13.69
C LEU A 516 -10.33 -0.93 -14.23
N ALA A 517 -9.29 -0.97 -13.39
CA ALA A 517 -7.93 -1.35 -13.81
C ALA A 517 -7.89 -2.70 -14.55
N ARG A 518 -8.83 -3.61 -14.25
CA ARG A 518 -8.93 -4.91 -14.94
C ARG A 518 -9.39 -4.82 -16.41
N SER A 519 -9.86 -3.65 -16.84
CA SER A 519 -10.30 -3.40 -18.22
C SER A 519 -9.15 -2.96 -19.13
N LEU A 520 -8.02 -2.57 -18.54
CA LEU A 520 -6.81 -2.21 -19.27
C LEU A 520 -6.10 -3.48 -19.78
N PRO A 521 -5.22 -3.38 -20.80
CA PRO A 521 -4.28 -4.45 -21.08
C PRO A 521 -3.38 -4.74 -19.88
N ARG A 522 -2.74 -5.90 -19.88
CA ARG A 522 -1.70 -6.24 -18.92
C ARG A 522 -0.34 -6.00 -19.56
N SER A 523 0.35 -4.94 -19.12
CA SER A 523 1.73 -4.70 -19.52
C SER A 523 2.66 -5.83 -19.04
N PRO A 524 3.68 -6.20 -19.83
CA PRO A 524 4.76 -7.06 -19.32
C PRO A 524 5.70 -6.30 -18.36
N ARG A 525 5.64 -4.96 -18.32
CA ARG A 525 6.29 -4.17 -17.26
C ARG A 525 5.58 -4.45 -15.93
N ARG A 526 6.37 -4.48 -14.87
CA ARG A 526 5.87 -4.76 -13.52
C ARG A 526 6.72 -4.02 -12.52
N TYR A 527 6.11 -3.66 -11.39
CA TYR A 527 6.89 -3.31 -10.21
C TYR A 527 7.80 -4.49 -9.87
N THR A 528 9.11 -4.32 -9.78
CA THR A 528 9.97 -5.32 -9.15
C THR A 528 10.83 -4.61 -8.13
N ALA A 529 11.00 -5.21 -6.96
CA ALA A 529 12.06 -4.77 -6.08
C ALA A 529 13.37 -5.33 -6.62
N GLU A 530 14.40 -4.47 -6.69
CA GLU A 530 15.83 -4.76 -6.45
C GLU A 530 16.78 -3.87 -7.25
N ASN A 531 17.36 -2.87 -6.58
CA ASN A 531 18.77 -2.86 -6.16
C ASN A 531 19.84 -3.45 -7.12
N SER A 532 20.54 -2.54 -7.82
CA SER A 532 21.69 -2.84 -8.67
C SER A 532 22.97 -3.05 -7.86
N VAL A 533 23.68 -4.17 -8.08
CA VAL A 533 25.04 -4.40 -7.52
C VAL A 533 26.01 -3.26 -7.88
N LYS A 534 25.78 -2.53 -8.98
CA LYS A 534 26.56 -1.34 -9.38
C LYS A 534 26.45 -0.19 -8.38
N HIS A 535 25.40 -0.16 -7.55
CA HIS A 535 25.10 0.89 -6.56
C HIS A 535 25.10 0.37 -5.11
N GLY A 536 25.79 -0.74 -4.83
CA GLY A 536 25.98 -1.24 -3.46
C GLY A 536 24.88 -2.14 -2.94
N ALA A 537 24.00 -2.64 -3.82
CA ALA A 537 23.08 -3.71 -3.49
C ALA A 537 23.81 -5.01 -3.17
N PRO A 538 23.33 -5.79 -2.20
CA PRO A 538 24.01 -7.01 -1.77
C PRO A 538 24.01 -8.14 -2.82
N ARG A 539 22.98 -8.26 -3.69
CA ARG A 539 22.82 -9.34 -4.69
C ARG A 539 21.98 -8.88 -5.89
N ASN A 540 22.11 -9.57 -7.03
CA ASN A 540 21.30 -9.36 -8.23
C ASN A 540 20.18 -10.41 -8.32
N THR A 541 19.01 -10.01 -8.79
CA THR A 541 17.95 -10.93 -9.24
C THR A 541 18.25 -11.48 -10.64
N ASP A 542 17.46 -12.47 -11.09
CA ASP A 542 17.55 -13.00 -12.46
C ASP A 542 17.04 -11.99 -13.52
N HIS A 543 16.41 -10.88 -13.11
CA HIS A 543 15.78 -9.88 -13.98
C HIS A 543 16.09 -8.42 -13.55
N PRO A 544 17.36 -8.02 -13.45
CA PRO A 544 17.74 -6.66 -13.02
C PRO A 544 17.23 -5.57 -13.97
N GLU A 545 16.97 -5.92 -15.24
CA GLU A 545 16.36 -5.04 -16.24
C GLU A 545 14.91 -4.64 -15.92
N LEU A 546 14.25 -5.38 -15.03
CA LEU A 546 12.85 -5.14 -14.66
C LEU A 546 12.71 -4.35 -13.35
N ARG A 547 13.81 -3.87 -12.75
CA ARG A 547 13.78 -3.07 -11.50
C ARG A 547 12.86 -1.86 -11.65
N GLN A 548 12.09 -1.55 -10.61
CA GLN A 548 11.40 -0.27 -10.52
C GLN A 548 12.42 0.90 -10.38
N PRO A 549 12.55 1.80 -11.37
CA PRO A 549 13.45 2.95 -11.27
C PRO A 549 12.97 3.94 -10.21
N LEU A 550 13.89 4.66 -9.57
CA LEU A 550 13.56 5.79 -8.69
C LEU A 550 13.24 7.03 -9.53
N ALA A 551 12.39 7.91 -9.01
CA ALA A 551 12.05 9.19 -9.64
C ALA A 551 13.31 10.00 -10.00
N PHE A 552 14.30 10.03 -9.10
CA PHE A 552 15.56 10.73 -9.32
C PHE A 552 16.43 10.10 -10.41
N GLU A 553 16.36 8.78 -10.60
CA GLU A 553 17.09 8.09 -11.67
C GLU A 553 16.45 8.32 -13.04
N VAL A 554 15.11 8.37 -13.08
CA VAL A 554 14.39 8.77 -14.29
C VAL A 554 14.72 10.21 -14.67
N TRP A 555 14.75 11.13 -13.70
CA TRP A 555 15.22 12.50 -13.92
C TRP A 555 16.62 12.54 -14.54
N HIS A 556 17.59 11.84 -13.96
CA HIS A 556 18.95 11.79 -14.48
C HIS A 556 19.03 11.20 -15.89
N SER A 557 18.33 10.09 -16.15
CA SER A 557 18.30 9.47 -17.47
C SER A 557 17.72 10.41 -18.54
N ILE A 558 16.71 11.21 -18.20
CA ILE A 558 16.13 12.19 -19.13
C ILE A 558 17.12 13.34 -19.35
N LYS A 559 17.73 13.87 -18.28
CA LYS A 559 18.75 14.92 -18.35
C LYS A 559 19.93 14.52 -19.26
N GLU A 560 20.40 13.29 -19.19
CA GLU A 560 21.49 12.78 -20.02
C GLU A 560 21.14 12.64 -21.51
N GLN A 561 19.86 12.43 -21.82
CA GLN A 561 19.36 12.25 -23.19
C GLN A 561 18.86 13.56 -23.82
N LEU A 562 18.77 14.62 -23.04
CA LEU A 562 18.26 15.92 -23.47
C LEU A 562 19.31 16.64 -24.34
N ASP A 563 18.88 17.23 -25.45
CA ASP A 563 19.77 18.07 -26.24
C ASP A 563 20.16 19.32 -25.42
N PRO A 564 21.41 19.84 -25.52
CA PRO A 564 21.87 20.96 -24.69
C PRO A 564 21.04 22.26 -24.81
N SER A 565 20.29 22.42 -25.89
CA SER A 565 19.39 23.57 -26.12
C SER A 565 17.97 23.35 -25.61
N GLU A 566 17.59 22.10 -25.35
CA GLU A 566 16.25 21.76 -24.87
C GLU A 566 16.12 22.04 -23.37
N LYS A 567 14.88 22.29 -22.95
CA LYS A 567 14.50 22.46 -21.56
C LYS A 567 13.27 21.63 -21.25
N ILE A 568 13.06 21.34 -19.97
CA ILE A 568 12.01 20.46 -19.50
C ILE A 568 10.86 21.28 -18.91
N THR A 569 9.63 21.00 -19.34
CA THR A 569 8.42 21.44 -18.64
C THR A 569 7.98 20.35 -17.67
N ILE A 570 7.59 20.71 -16.46
CA ILE A 570 7.10 19.76 -15.45
C ILE A 570 5.63 20.05 -15.14
N LEU A 571 4.78 19.02 -15.13
CA LEU A 571 3.43 19.07 -14.57
C LEU A 571 3.42 18.27 -13.27
N THR A 572 3.04 18.90 -12.17
CA THR A 572 2.91 18.24 -10.86
C THR A 572 1.44 18.22 -10.45
N ASN A 573 0.85 17.03 -10.37
CA ASN A 573 -0.52 16.81 -9.89
C ASN A 573 -0.60 16.14 -8.51
N GLY A 574 0.53 15.71 -7.95
CA GLY A 574 0.60 15.19 -6.59
C GLY A 574 1.37 16.12 -5.62
N PRO A 575 1.72 15.61 -4.42
CA PRO A 575 2.63 16.30 -3.51
C PRO A 575 3.96 16.62 -4.20
N LEU A 576 4.52 17.79 -3.90
CA LEU A 576 5.73 18.34 -4.57
C LEU A 576 7.05 17.67 -4.15
N THR A 577 6.97 16.53 -3.47
CA THR A 577 8.10 15.83 -2.83
C THR A 577 9.19 15.43 -3.83
N ASN A 578 8.81 14.86 -4.98
CA ASN A 578 9.78 14.45 -6.00
C ASN A 578 10.51 15.64 -6.60
N LEU A 579 9.77 16.67 -7.00
CA LEU A 579 10.35 17.89 -7.56
C LEU A 579 11.26 18.61 -6.56
N ALA A 580 10.86 18.70 -5.29
CA ALA A 580 11.69 19.26 -4.23
C ALA A 580 12.99 18.47 -4.05
N ASN A 581 12.91 17.13 -4.01
CA ASN A 581 14.10 16.27 -3.92
C ASN A 581 15.05 16.48 -5.11
N ILE A 582 14.51 16.60 -6.34
CA ILE A 582 15.30 16.88 -7.55
C ILE A 582 16.01 18.22 -7.43
N VAL A 583 15.29 19.30 -7.14
CA VAL A 583 15.83 20.67 -7.06
C VAL A 583 16.87 20.80 -5.94
N LEU A 584 16.66 20.12 -4.81
CA LEU A 584 17.60 20.14 -3.69
C LEU A 584 18.87 19.31 -3.95
N SER A 585 18.77 18.26 -4.77
CA SER A 585 19.87 17.30 -4.98
C SER A 585 20.69 17.57 -6.25
N ASP A 586 20.06 18.07 -7.31
CA ASP A 586 20.71 18.39 -8.59
C ASP A 586 20.81 19.91 -8.79
N ARG A 587 22.04 20.43 -8.70
CA ARG A 587 22.32 21.87 -8.79
C ARG A 587 21.99 22.48 -10.16
N ASP A 588 21.93 21.67 -11.21
CA ASP A 588 21.59 22.15 -12.56
C ASP A 588 20.08 22.07 -12.83
N ALA A 589 19.28 21.44 -11.96
CA ALA A 589 17.88 21.19 -12.24
C ALA A 589 17.11 22.48 -12.55
N SER A 590 17.32 23.53 -11.75
CA SER A 590 16.62 24.82 -11.95
C SER A 590 16.97 25.53 -13.26
N SER A 591 18.14 25.27 -13.86
CA SER A 591 18.50 25.89 -15.15
C SER A 591 17.92 25.13 -16.36
N LEU A 592 17.70 23.82 -16.18
CA LEU A 592 17.12 22.90 -17.17
C LEU A 592 15.59 22.92 -17.17
N ILE A 593 14.96 23.25 -16.05
CA ILE A 593 13.50 23.38 -15.96
C ILE A 593 13.08 24.71 -16.60
N GLU A 594 12.29 24.64 -17.66
CA GLU A 594 11.72 25.82 -18.32
C GLU A 594 10.56 26.39 -17.52
N LYS A 595 9.64 25.51 -17.11
CA LYS A 595 8.37 25.89 -16.51
C LYS A 595 7.79 24.74 -15.70
N VAL A 596 7.13 25.08 -14.59
CA VAL A 596 6.41 24.12 -13.75
C VAL A 596 4.94 24.49 -13.68
N TYR A 597 4.05 23.54 -13.98
CA TYR A 597 2.62 23.64 -13.74
C TYR A 597 2.31 22.89 -12.45
N VAL A 598 1.90 23.62 -11.41
CA VAL A 598 1.57 23.06 -10.11
C VAL A 598 0.05 22.99 -9.94
N VAL A 599 -0.51 21.79 -9.92
CA VAL A 599 -1.92 21.56 -9.63
C VAL A 599 -2.08 21.29 -8.14
N GLY A 600 -2.67 22.27 -7.46
CA GLY A 600 -2.87 22.20 -6.02
C GLY A 600 -2.86 23.59 -5.40
N GLY A 601 -2.97 23.60 -4.08
CA GLY A 601 -2.97 24.82 -3.30
C GLY A 601 -4.31 25.53 -3.24
N HIS A 602 -4.53 26.20 -2.11
CA HIS A 602 -5.70 27.03 -1.88
C HIS A 602 -5.26 28.39 -1.34
N ILE A 603 -5.43 29.43 -2.15
CA ILE A 603 -5.13 30.81 -1.73
C ILE A 603 -6.40 31.36 -1.11
N ARG A 604 -6.33 31.68 0.18
CA ARG A 604 -7.45 32.27 0.91
C ARG A 604 -7.98 33.52 0.21
N ASP A 605 -9.28 33.54 -0.06
CA ASP A 605 -9.98 34.67 -0.66
C ASP A 605 -10.88 35.40 0.36
N GLU A 606 -11.45 36.52 -0.06
CA GLU A 606 -12.33 37.36 0.77
C GLU A 606 -13.64 36.64 1.16
N ASN A 607 -13.98 35.54 0.47
CA ASN A 607 -15.19 34.76 0.69
C ASN A 607 -15.00 33.65 1.75
N ASP A 608 -13.85 33.59 2.43
CA ASP A 608 -13.48 32.55 3.41
C ASP A 608 -13.69 31.13 2.85
N SER A 609 -13.43 30.96 1.55
CA SER A 609 -13.54 29.66 0.91
C SER A 609 -12.58 28.66 1.58
N LYS A 610 -13.06 27.42 1.75
CA LYS A 610 -12.32 26.36 2.44
C LYS A 610 -11.41 25.62 1.46
N GLY A 611 -10.34 25.03 2.00
CA GLY A 611 -9.54 24.02 1.32
C GLY A 611 -10.31 22.72 1.08
N ASN A 612 -9.62 21.65 0.68
CA ASN A 612 -10.24 20.34 0.40
C ASN A 612 -9.80 19.23 1.36
N VAL A 613 -8.91 19.47 2.33
CA VAL A 613 -8.50 18.49 3.36
C VAL A 613 -9.65 18.17 4.33
N PHE A 614 -10.60 17.33 3.89
CA PHE A 614 -11.83 17.05 4.62
C PHE A 614 -11.64 16.10 5.81
N THR A 615 -10.53 15.37 5.84
CA THR A 615 -10.19 14.38 6.89
C THR A 615 -9.54 15.01 8.11
N VAL A 616 -9.12 16.29 8.02
CA VAL A 616 -8.61 17.07 9.15
C VAL A 616 -9.47 18.32 9.31
N PRO A 617 -10.64 18.26 9.98
CA PRO A 617 -11.58 19.39 10.04
C PRO A 617 -11.01 20.67 10.66
N SER A 618 -9.97 20.55 11.48
CA SER A 618 -9.23 21.69 12.04
C SER A 618 -8.42 22.44 10.98
N ASN A 619 -8.00 21.78 9.90
CA ASN A 619 -7.33 22.41 8.77
C ASN A 619 -8.32 22.89 7.72
N ARG A 620 -8.79 24.13 7.89
CA ARG A 620 -9.86 24.69 7.06
C ARG A 620 -9.40 25.18 5.68
N TYR A 621 -8.11 25.40 5.48
CA TYR A 621 -7.62 26.19 4.34
C TYR A 621 -6.55 25.51 3.50
N ALA A 622 -6.01 24.36 3.91
CA ALA A 622 -5.04 23.63 3.09
C ALA A 622 -5.71 22.85 1.96
N GLU A 623 -4.97 22.66 0.89
CA GLU A 623 -5.30 21.72 -0.19
C GLU A 623 -4.47 20.43 0.01
N PHE A 624 -5.01 19.26 -0.34
CA PHE A 624 -4.40 17.94 -0.10
C PHE A 624 -2.94 17.84 -0.55
N ASN A 625 -2.59 18.19 -1.79
CA ASN A 625 -1.20 18.07 -2.26
C ASN A 625 -0.23 18.92 -1.44
N MET A 626 -0.65 20.14 -1.08
CA MET A 626 0.16 21.01 -0.20
C MET A 626 0.21 20.50 1.24
N PHE A 627 -0.86 19.88 1.73
CA PHE A 627 -0.92 19.30 3.07
C PHE A 627 -0.06 18.04 3.18
N LEU A 628 -0.02 17.20 2.14
CA LEU A 628 0.69 15.93 2.14
C LEU A 628 2.21 16.10 2.16
N ASP A 629 2.73 17.24 1.67
CA ASP A 629 4.11 17.66 1.88
C ASP A 629 4.28 19.20 1.92
N PRO A 630 4.03 19.82 3.08
CA PRO A 630 4.10 21.27 3.22
C PRO A 630 5.51 21.82 2.99
N LEU A 631 6.54 21.06 3.39
CA LEU A 631 7.93 21.49 3.26
C LEU A 631 8.39 21.45 1.80
N ALA A 632 8.04 20.42 1.05
CA ALA A 632 8.28 20.38 -0.38
C ALA A 632 7.51 21.48 -1.12
N ALA A 633 6.23 21.69 -0.75
CA ALA A 633 5.42 22.77 -1.31
C ALA A 633 6.07 24.14 -1.09
N LYS A 634 6.55 24.41 0.13
CA LYS A 634 7.30 25.62 0.45
C LYS A 634 8.56 25.75 -0.40
N THR A 635 9.35 24.69 -0.46
CA THR A 635 10.62 24.64 -1.20
C THR A 635 10.44 25.00 -2.67
N ILE A 636 9.38 24.48 -3.31
CA ILE A 636 9.13 24.73 -4.73
C ILE A 636 8.44 26.07 -4.97
N LEU A 637 7.34 26.37 -4.27
CA LEU A 637 6.55 27.58 -4.54
C LEU A 637 7.28 28.88 -4.16
N GLU A 638 8.27 28.83 -3.27
CA GLU A 638 9.15 29.95 -2.93
C GLU A 638 10.48 29.94 -3.70
N SER A 639 10.65 29.05 -4.69
CA SER A 639 11.86 28.97 -5.52
C SER A 639 11.90 30.02 -6.65
N SER A 640 13.00 30.06 -7.40
CA SER A 640 13.15 30.91 -8.58
C SER A 640 12.63 30.30 -9.89
N LEU A 641 11.94 29.14 -9.83
CA LEU A 641 11.39 28.48 -11.02
C LEU A 641 10.23 29.29 -11.62
N ASP A 642 10.02 29.21 -12.95
CA ASP A 642 8.81 29.79 -13.57
C ASP A 642 7.60 28.89 -13.30
N ILE A 643 6.81 29.27 -12.28
CA ILE A 643 5.68 28.47 -11.80
C ILE A 643 4.35 29.06 -12.28
N ALA A 644 3.52 28.20 -12.88
CA ALA A 644 2.10 28.41 -13.07
C ALA A 644 1.33 27.56 -12.04
N LEU A 645 0.71 28.21 -11.06
CA LEU A 645 -0.15 27.57 -10.06
C LEU A 645 -1.58 27.44 -10.60
N ILE A 646 -2.14 26.23 -10.53
CA ILE A 646 -3.54 25.90 -10.82
C ILE A 646 -4.23 25.65 -9.47
N PRO A 647 -4.72 26.70 -8.79
CA PRO A 647 -5.25 26.58 -7.44
C PRO A 647 -6.63 25.91 -7.43
N LEU A 648 -7.04 25.48 -6.24
CA LEU A 648 -8.32 24.83 -5.98
C LEU A 648 -9.53 25.67 -6.46
N SER A 649 -9.44 26.99 -6.46
CA SER A 649 -10.51 27.87 -7.00
C SER A 649 -10.75 27.67 -8.50
N SER A 650 -9.69 27.46 -9.28
CA SER A 650 -9.77 27.16 -10.72
C SER A 650 -10.16 25.71 -10.96
N GLN A 651 -9.61 24.79 -10.17
CA GLN A 651 -9.95 23.36 -10.21
C GLN A 651 -11.46 23.13 -9.98
N ARG A 652 -12.06 23.80 -8.98
CA ARG A 652 -13.50 23.73 -8.70
C ARG A 652 -14.38 24.18 -9.86
N ARG A 653 -13.89 25.08 -10.73
CA ARG A 653 -14.61 25.52 -11.93
C ARG A 653 -14.55 24.48 -13.06
N ALA A 654 -13.52 23.65 -13.07
CA ALA A 654 -13.38 22.52 -14.01
C ALA A 654 -14.13 21.26 -13.53
N ALA A 655 -14.46 21.18 -12.25
CA ALA A 655 -15.04 19.99 -11.61
C ALA A 655 -16.57 19.90 -11.81
N SER A 656 -17.00 19.52 -13.02
CA SER A 656 -18.42 19.22 -13.32
C SER A 656 -18.56 17.85 -13.99
N PHE A 657 -19.01 16.84 -13.23
CA PHE A 657 -19.34 15.53 -13.80
C PHE A 657 -20.34 15.62 -14.95
N PRO A 658 -21.51 16.31 -14.82
CA PRO A 658 -22.47 16.38 -15.90
C PRO A 658 -21.88 16.99 -17.18
N SER A 659 -21.09 18.06 -17.07
CA SER A 659 -20.53 18.76 -18.24
C SER A 659 -19.46 17.94 -18.95
N ILE A 660 -18.59 17.25 -18.22
CA ILE A 660 -17.58 16.37 -18.83
C ILE A 660 -18.24 15.15 -19.48
N LEU A 661 -19.19 14.52 -18.79
CA LEU A 661 -19.90 13.35 -19.33
C LEU A 661 -20.69 13.71 -20.59
N GLU A 662 -21.40 14.85 -20.60
CA GLU A 662 -22.09 15.36 -21.78
C GLU A 662 -21.12 15.62 -22.94
N ALA A 663 -19.98 16.26 -22.68
CA ALA A 663 -18.97 16.50 -23.70
C ALA A 663 -18.41 15.19 -24.28
N LEU A 664 -18.14 14.19 -23.43
CA LEU A 664 -17.66 12.86 -23.86
C LEU A 664 -18.70 12.10 -24.68
N MET A 665 -19.98 12.22 -24.38
CA MET A 665 -21.06 11.61 -25.17
C MET A 665 -21.11 12.13 -26.61
N HIS A 666 -20.69 13.38 -26.83
CA HIS A 666 -20.67 14.02 -28.15
C HIS A 666 -19.35 13.83 -28.91
N ALA A 667 -18.31 13.32 -28.25
CA ALA A 667 -17.03 13.05 -28.87
C ALA A 667 -17.01 11.70 -29.59
N ASP A 668 -16.05 11.55 -30.49
CA ASP A 668 -15.75 10.26 -31.10
C ASP A 668 -15.36 9.23 -30.02
N HIS A 669 -15.72 7.97 -30.26
CA HIS A 669 -15.46 6.89 -29.31
C HIS A 669 -14.12 6.22 -29.61
N THR A 670 -13.27 6.21 -28.61
CA THR A 670 -11.99 5.49 -28.55
C THR A 670 -11.99 4.60 -27.31
N PRO A 671 -11.11 3.58 -27.21
CA PRO A 671 -10.95 2.78 -26.00
C PRO A 671 -10.68 3.65 -24.76
N GLU A 672 -9.87 4.69 -24.89
CA GLU A 672 -9.49 5.62 -23.84
C GLU A 672 -10.65 6.51 -23.40
N SER A 673 -11.38 7.09 -24.37
CA SER A 673 -12.57 7.89 -24.10
C SER A 673 -13.64 7.05 -23.38
N SER A 674 -13.81 5.80 -23.79
CA SER A 674 -14.74 4.85 -23.16
C SER A 674 -14.32 4.51 -21.72
N PHE A 675 -13.03 4.26 -21.50
CA PHE A 675 -12.48 4.02 -20.16
C PHE A 675 -12.68 5.23 -19.23
N VAL A 676 -12.32 6.43 -19.70
CA VAL A 676 -12.50 7.68 -18.95
C VAL A 676 -13.99 7.94 -18.66
N HIS A 677 -14.87 7.72 -19.63
CA HIS A 677 -16.32 7.86 -19.44
C HIS A 677 -16.84 6.89 -18.37
N HIS A 678 -16.45 5.60 -18.40
CA HIS A 678 -16.85 4.63 -17.39
C HIS A 678 -16.34 4.99 -15.98
N LEU A 679 -15.09 5.45 -15.87
CA LEU A 679 -14.52 5.90 -14.61
C LEU A 679 -15.29 7.10 -14.05
N LEU A 680 -15.49 8.15 -14.85
CA LEU A 680 -16.21 9.35 -14.43
C LEU A 680 -17.67 9.05 -14.08
N LEU A 681 -18.34 8.18 -14.84
CA LEU A 681 -19.71 7.77 -14.54
C LEU A 681 -19.78 7.03 -13.20
N LEU A 682 -18.84 6.13 -12.94
CA LEU A 682 -18.75 5.41 -11.66
C LEU A 682 -18.51 6.36 -10.49
N LEU A 683 -17.56 7.28 -10.61
CA LEU A 683 -17.26 8.26 -9.57
C LEU A 683 -18.46 9.19 -9.29
N HIS A 684 -19.15 9.63 -10.34
CA HIS A 684 -20.37 10.43 -10.21
C HIS A 684 -21.50 9.66 -9.51
N ASP A 685 -21.70 8.39 -9.88
CA ASP A 685 -22.72 7.53 -9.27
C ASP A 685 -22.46 7.33 -7.77
N LEU A 686 -21.20 7.07 -7.40
CA LEU A 686 -20.77 6.94 -6.01
C LEU A 686 -20.98 8.25 -5.24
N GLN A 687 -20.61 9.39 -5.82
CA GLN A 687 -20.79 10.71 -5.21
C GLN A 687 -22.26 11.00 -4.89
N LEU A 688 -23.17 10.68 -5.82
CA LEU A 688 -24.61 10.90 -5.66
C LEU A 688 -25.24 9.95 -4.65
N LYS A 689 -24.82 8.68 -4.64
CA LYS A 689 -25.48 7.63 -3.86
C LYS A 689 -24.95 7.47 -2.45
N HIS A 690 -23.71 7.86 -2.17
CA HIS A 690 -23.08 7.50 -0.90
C HIS A 690 -22.25 8.61 -0.26
N ARG A 691 -22.48 8.82 1.05
CA ARG A 691 -21.86 9.93 1.81
C ARG A 691 -20.33 9.88 1.86
N LEU A 692 -19.75 8.68 1.83
CA LEU A 692 -18.29 8.48 1.91
C LEU A 692 -17.57 8.87 0.61
N TYR A 693 -18.32 9.09 -0.48
CA TYR A 693 -17.78 9.45 -1.80
C TYR A 693 -18.14 10.89 -2.19
N ARG A 694 -18.57 11.74 -1.24
CA ARG A 694 -18.96 13.11 -1.58
C ARG A 694 -17.83 13.94 -2.18
N HIS A 695 -16.57 13.61 -1.88
CA HIS A 695 -15.38 14.32 -2.32
C HIS A 695 -14.89 13.94 -3.73
N MET A 696 -15.55 13.04 -4.46
CA MET A 696 -15.05 12.53 -5.75
C MET A 696 -14.87 13.61 -6.84
N ASP A 697 -15.52 14.76 -6.73
CA ASP A 697 -15.37 15.88 -7.66
C ASP A 697 -13.97 16.52 -7.62
N MET A 698 -13.21 16.34 -6.53
CA MET A 698 -11.86 16.89 -6.44
C MET A 698 -10.94 16.40 -7.57
N PHE A 699 -11.06 15.13 -7.96
CA PHE A 699 -10.24 14.51 -8.99
C PHE A 699 -10.48 15.10 -10.40
N LEU A 700 -11.65 15.70 -10.65
CA LEU A 700 -11.93 16.33 -11.95
C LEU A 700 -11.15 17.63 -12.11
N GLY A 701 -10.90 18.31 -11.00
CA GLY A 701 -10.13 19.54 -10.96
C GLY A 701 -8.67 19.32 -11.37
N GLU A 702 -8.11 18.14 -11.09
CA GLU A 702 -6.71 17.78 -11.37
C GLU A 702 -6.40 17.74 -12.87
N VAL A 703 -7.40 17.39 -13.69
CA VAL A 703 -7.31 17.32 -15.16
C VAL A 703 -7.02 18.68 -15.80
N LEU A 704 -7.38 19.78 -15.11
CA LEU A 704 -7.18 21.14 -15.62
C LEU A 704 -5.70 21.46 -15.89
N GLY A 705 -4.78 20.91 -15.10
CA GLY A 705 -3.35 21.14 -15.28
C GLY A 705 -2.84 20.61 -16.63
N ALA A 706 -3.21 19.37 -16.95
CA ALA A 706 -2.84 18.72 -18.21
C ALA A 706 -3.47 19.43 -19.41
N VAL A 707 -4.77 19.78 -19.33
CA VAL A 707 -5.44 20.52 -20.41
C VAL A 707 -4.82 21.90 -20.60
N TYR A 708 -4.52 22.62 -19.54
CA TYR A 708 -3.89 23.93 -19.64
C TYR A 708 -2.47 23.85 -20.22
N LEU A 709 -1.69 22.82 -19.86
CA LEU A 709 -0.35 22.60 -20.41
C LEU A 709 -0.40 22.41 -21.94
N VAL A 710 -1.33 21.60 -22.44
CA VAL A 710 -1.46 21.28 -23.87
C VAL A 710 -2.11 22.42 -24.65
N GLU A 711 -3.25 22.93 -24.18
CA GLU A 711 -4.08 23.89 -24.90
C GLU A 711 -3.60 25.33 -24.75
N GLY A 712 -2.94 25.67 -23.64
CA GLY A 712 -2.43 27.00 -23.36
C GLY A 712 -3.51 28.08 -23.53
N LEU A 713 -3.33 28.95 -24.53
CA LEU A 713 -4.25 30.06 -24.81
C LEU A 713 -5.62 29.63 -25.36
N ASN A 714 -5.77 28.40 -25.86
CA ASN A 714 -7.02 27.92 -26.45
C ASN A 714 -8.17 27.83 -25.44
N ILE A 715 -7.86 27.65 -24.15
CA ILE A 715 -8.85 27.68 -23.06
C ILE A 715 -9.08 29.09 -22.50
N LYS A 716 -8.50 30.13 -23.12
CA LYS A 716 -8.61 31.55 -22.71
C LYS A 716 -8.25 31.77 -21.22
N PRO A 717 -7.05 31.35 -20.78
CA PRO A 717 -6.64 31.44 -19.38
C PRO A 717 -6.39 32.89 -18.97
N SER A 718 -6.73 33.22 -17.73
CA SER A 718 -6.36 34.48 -17.08
C SER A 718 -5.39 34.20 -15.94
N LEU A 719 -4.22 34.84 -15.98
CA LEU A 719 -3.16 34.67 -14.99
C LEU A 719 -2.99 35.95 -14.16
N GLN A 720 -2.76 35.79 -12.86
CA GLN A 720 -2.39 36.87 -11.95
C GLN A 720 -1.11 36.53 -11.21
N LEU A 721 -0.18 37.48 -11.12
CA LEU A 721 0.98 37.35 -10.25
C LEU A 721 0.56 37.57 -8.80
N LYS A 722 0.82 36.59 -7.93
CA LYS A 722 0.53 36.70 -6.50
C LYS A 722 1.77 36.33 -5.68
N PRO A 723 2.14 37.13 -4.67
CA PRO A 723 3.22 36.79 -3.77
C PRO A 723 2.69 35.83 -2.70
N ILE A 724 3.13 34.57 -2.77
CA ILE A 724 2.59 33.49 -1.95
C ILE A 724 3.67 32.85 -1.07
N SER A 725 3.30 32.38 0.11
CA SER A 725 4.15 31.59 1.00
C SER A 725 3.35 30.41 1.57
N ILE A 726 4.07 29.36 1.97
CA ILE A 726 3.49 28.14 2.54
C ILE A 726 3.75 28.08 4.05
N VAL A 727 2.69 27.78 4.79
CA VAL A 727 2.74 27.51 6.23
C VAL A 727 3.24 26.09 6.47
N THR A 728 4.32 25.95 7.24
CA THR A 728 5.01 24.67 7.51
C THR A 728 5.47 24.59 8.97
N ASN A 729 5.60 23.38 9.51
CA ASN A 729 6.15 23.08 10.85
C ASN A 729 5.38 23.80 11.99
N SER A 730 4.07 23.93 11.83
CA SER A 730 3.19 24.54 12.81
C SER A 730 2.39 23.46 13.52
N THR A 731 1.24 23.10 12.97
CA THR A 731 0.38 22.01 13.42
C THR A 731 -0.37 21.45 12.21
N ALA A 732 -0.90 20.24 12.33
CA ALA A 732 -1.80 19.66 11.33
C ALA A 732 -3.01 20.56 11.00
N SER A 733 -3.38 21.53 11.86
CA SER A 733 -4.47 22.49 11.60
C SER A 733 -4.11 23.62 10.64
N THR A 734 -2.82 23.86 10.39
CA THR A 734 -2.33 25.02 9.63
C THR A 734 -1.30 24.69 8.56
N ASP A 735 -0.67 23.53 8.64
CA ASP A 735 0.31 23.11 7.65
C ASP A 735 -0.31 22.96 6.25
N GLY A 736 0.47 23.32 5.22
CA GLY A 736 0.05 23.27 3.81
C GLY A 736 -0.82 24.45 3.36
N GLN A 737 -1.13 25.40 4.24
CA GLN A 737 -1.89 26.60 3.87
C GLN A 737 -1.06 27.56 3.03
N ILE A 738 -1.66 28.09 1.95
CA ILE A 738 -1.06 29.14 1.13
C ILE A 738 -1.55 30.51 1.62
N VAL A 739 -0.60 31.36 2.01
CA VAL A 739 -0.85 32.73 2.47
C VAL A 739 -0.24 33.74 1.52
N LEU A 740 -0.81 34.95 1.45
CA LEU A 740 -0.22 36.06 0.73
C LEU A 740 0.87 36.71 1.59
N ASP A 741 2.11 36.68 1.13
CA ASP A 741 3.22 37.37 1.79
C ASP A 741 3.85 38.41 0.88
N LYS A 742 3.54 39.68 1.12
CA LYS A 742 4.04 40.81 0.32
C LYS A 742 5.46 41.26 0.68
N GLN A 743 6.07 40.72 1.74
CA GLN A 743 7.34 41.22 2.27
C GLN A 743 8.54 40.38 1.85
N THR A 744 8.41 39.05 1.76
CA THR A 744 9.56 38.15 1.53
C THR A 744 9.42 37.19 0.34
N ALA A 745 8.21 36.98 -0.20
CA ALA A 745 7.97 35.97 -1.22
C ALA A 745 8.09 36.46 -2.68
N GLY A 746 8.62 35.59 -3.54
CA GLY A 746 8.52 35.72 -4.99
C GLY A 746 7.06 35.67 -5.47
N SER A 747 6.77 36.27 -6.63
CA SER A 747 5.43 36.21 -7.22
C SER A 747 5.27 35.00 -8.14
N VAL A 748 4.21 34.22 -7.92
CA VAL A 748 3.85 33.04 -8.75
C VAL A 748 2.70 33.39 -9.69
N LYS A 749 2.69 32.85 -10.91
CA LYS A 749 1.59 33.04 -11.87
C LYS A 749 0.43 32.13 -11.47
N VAL A 750 -0.68 32.70 -11.00
CA VAL A 750 -1.86 31.97 -10.55
C VAL A 750 -2.92 31.98 -11.65
N LEU A 751 -3.40 30.80 -12.07
CA LEU A 751 -4.57 30.68 -12.93
C LEU A 751 -5.82 31.06 -12.15
N VAL A 752 -6.47 32.15 -12.55
CA VAL A 752 -7.68 32.67 -11.88
C VAL A 752 -8.96 32.44 -12.66
N ASP A 753 -8.86 32.31 -13.99
CA ASP A 753 -10.01 32.13 -14.88
C ASP A 753 -9.62 31.36 -16.14
N PHE A 754 -10.58 30.70 -16.76
CA PHE A 754 -10.52 30.06 -18.07
C PHE A 754 -11.95 29.81 -18.61
N SER A 755 -12.07 29.56 -19.90
CA SER A 755 -13.33 29.18 -20.52
C SER A 755 -13.64 27.71 -20.26
N THR A 756 -14.63 27.44 -19.39
CA THR A 756 -15.09 26.08 -19.06
C THR A 756 -15.66 25.35 -20.28
N GLU A 757 -16.39 26.05 -21.15
CA GLU A 757 -16.89 25.49 -22.42
C GLU A 757 -15.75 25.00 -23.32
N GLN A 758 -14.72 25.82 -23.52
CA GLN A 758 -13.54 25.41 -24.29
C GLN A 758 -12.82 24.26 -23.60
N TYR A 759 -12.66 24.31 -22.28
CA TYR A 759 -12.03 23.23 -21.51
C TYR A 759 -12.71 21.88 -21.74
N TYR A 760 -14.03 21.78 -21.54
CA TYR A 760 -14.76 20.51 -21.70
C TYR A 760 -14.72 20.01 -23.14
N SER A 761 -14.92 20.91 -24.11
CA SER A 761 -14.88 20.55 -25.54
C SER A 761 -13.50 20.03 -25.95
N ARG A 762 -12.41 20.68 -25.52
CA ARG A 762 -11.03 20.26 -25.85
C ARG A 762 -10.66 18.93 -25.21
N LEU A 763 -11.01 18.75 -23.93
CA LEU A 763 -10.80 17.49 -23.23
C LEU A 763 -11.47 16.32 -23.97
N ALA A 764 -12.77 16.45 -24.25
CA ALA A 764 -13.54 15.40 -24.92
C ALA A 764 -13.04 15.13 -26.34
N ASN A 765 -12.78 16.18 -27.13
CA ASN A 765 -12.26 16.03 -28.49
C ASN A 765 -10.88 15.37 -28.53
N SER A 766 -9.99 15.68 -27.59
CA SER A 766 -8.67 15.06 -27.50
C SER A 766 -8.79 13.56 -27.17
N LEU A 767 -9.61 13.21 -26.19
CA LEU A 767 -9.86 11.82 -25.79
C LEU A 767 -10.50 11.02 -26.93
N GLY A 768 -11.42 11.61 -27.68
CA GLY A 768 -12.05 11.00 -28.85
C GLY A 768 -11.20 10.97 -30.12
N ASN A 769 -10.01 11.60 -30.13
CA ASN A 769 -9.18 11.66 -31.33
C ASN A 769 -8.55 10.30 -31.67
N LYS A 770 -8.88 9.77 -32.86
CA LYS A 770 -8.43 8.47 -33.36
C LYS A 770 -6.98 8.44 -33.88
N GLU A 771 -6.35 9.59 -34.15
CA GLU A 771 -4.99 9.65 -34.69
C GLU A 771 -3.92 9.15 -33.71
N GLN A 772 -4.18 9.30 -32.42
CA GLN A 772 -3.33 8.81 -31.34
C GLN A 772 -4.15 7.97 -30.37
N SER A 773 -4.75 6.89 -30.84
CA SER A 773 -5.55 5.98 -30.00
C SER A 773 -4.79 4.69 -29.69
N ALA A 774 -5.35 3.89 -28.80
CA ALA A 774 -4.79 2.66 -28.27
C ALA A 774 -4.37 1.72 -29.41
N VAL A 775 -3.15 1.22 -29.30
CA VAL A 775 -2.60 0.23 -30.22
C VAL A 775 -2.69 -1.19 -29.65
N ILE A 776 -2.99 -1.32 -28.36
CA ILE A 776 -3.22 -2.58 -27.67
C ILE A 776 -4.59 -2.54 -27.01
N GLY A 777 -5.38 -3.59 -27.28
CA GLY A 777 -6.70 -3.78 -26.69
C GLY A 777 -6.66 -4.23 -25.23
N SER A 778 -7.83 -4.47 -24.65
CA SER A 778 -7.96 -4.96 -23.26
C SER A 778 -7.24 -6.29 -23.01
N PHE A 779 -7.07 -6.68 -21.75
CA PHE A 779 -6.52 -8.00 -21.42
C PHE A 779 -7.33 -9.15 -22.03
N GLU A 780 -8.67 -9.00 -22.15
CA GLU A 780 -9.55 -9.97 -22.82
C GLU A 780 -9.23 -10.11 -24.32
N GLU A 781 -8.84 -9.03 -24.97
CA GLU A 781 -8.39 -9.06 -26.37
C GLU A 781 -6.98 -9.65 -26.49
N GLN A 782 -6.07 -9.33 -25.56
CA GLN A 782 -4.74 -9.92 -25.53
C GLN A 782 -4.79 -11.44 -25.41
N ILE A 783 -5.61 -11.99 -24.50
CA ILE A 783 -5.77 -13.44 -24.36
C ILE A 783 -6.37 -14.08 -25.62
N ALA A 784 -7.29 -13.38 -26.31
CA ALA A 784 -7.86 -13.87 -27.57
C ALA A 784 -6.81 -13.94 -28.69
N VAL A 785 -5.87 -12.99 -28.72
CA VAL A 785 -4.71 -13.00 -29.61
C VAL A 785 -3.74 -14.13 -29.24
N TRP A 786 -3.36 -14.27 -27.98
CA TRP A 786 -2.42 -15.29 -27.52
C TRP A 786 -2.94 -16.74 -27.64
N SER A 787 -4.25 -16.89 -27.83
CA SER A 787 -4.90 -18.18 -28.07
C SER A 787 -4.85 -18.62 -29.54
N ARG A 788 -4.45 -17.75 -30.47
CA ARG A 788 -4.46 -18.02 -31.91
C ARG A 788 -3.05 -17.96 -32.50
N PRO A 789 -2.71 -18.80 -33.48
CA PRO A 789 -1.41 -18.70 -34.16
C PRO A 789 -1.24 -17.30 -34.74
N PRO A 790 -0.03 -16.69 -34.61
CA PRO A 790 0.22 -15.40 -35.23
C PRO A 790 -0.06 -15.51 -36.72
N GLN A 791 -0.90 -14.61 -37.26
CA GLN A 791 -1.07 -14.52 -38.70
C GLN A 791 0.31 -14.22 -39.30
N LYS A 792 0.76 -15.08 -40.23
CA LYS A 792 1.95 -14.76 -41.05
C LYS A 792 1.64 -13.47 -41.78
N SER A 793 2.15 -12.35 -41.29
CA SER A 793 2.17 -11.11 -42.06
C SER A 793 2.93 -11.41 -43.35
N GLY A 794 2.24 -11.29 -44.48
CA GLY A 794 2.90 -11.31 -45.78
C GLY A 794 3.91 -10.17 -45.80
N THR A 795 5.17 -10.54 -46.01
CA THR A 795 6.36 -9.76 -46.43
C THR A 795 6.25 -8.25 -46.45
#